data_AF-A0A8H7BFS1-F1
#
_entry.id   AF-A0A8H7BFS1-F1
#
_cell.length_a   1.000
_cell.length_b   1.000
_cell.length_c   1.000
_cell.angle_alpha   90.00
_cell.angle_beta   90.00
_cell.angle_gamma   90.00
#
_symmetry.space_group_name_H-M   'P 1'
#
loop_
_entity.id
_entity.type
_entity.pdbx_description
1 polymer ?
#
loop_
_entity_poly.entity_id
_entity_poly.type
_entity_poly.pdbx_seq_one_letter_code
_entity_poly.pdbx_strand_id
1 'polypeptide(L)'
;MANFLEAEAAQRYKNAEKATGPYAKTIVGQSGIVAHLDSGAEANVLDFACGTGVVVQKLYDTIPKERWGQLKVLGADISPPMLEYLKARGETQGWMGLETKIVDGNGDFTQALPKSSFTHIFVTFALNMLPEQTLSHLCSLLRPGGFIALATWSAMPWHSLLTRSIALMDAPQPYPPSHKEIQEKLCGPWAAESYVAQRLEAAGLQRVDTWTQKEGIRAGAPKVFIESMQFPLQFLAKTWWEKEREGVLGELSDAMKGIVENETGEDGELPFVASKIMSGTRPLLSNRASSDISGDRDIAEEDALLTGQRTARMEKEGPRSWKLWREIGLFVWAVIATAAVIVLAVIFQRAGSDSKTSHASGKKNLIFMVSDGMGPTSLSLTRSFMQYKNGAPFNEQLVIDQHLIGQSRTRSASSLITDSAAGATAFSCAQKSYNGAISVTPDHEPCGTVLEAAKKAGYMTGLVVTTRITDATPACFAAHVNMRSEEDRIAEQMVGDYPLGRVVDLMFGGGRCHFLPNSTIDSSCRADDRDIVDLAKKNGFNYISDRAGFDSLKGGASLDLPMLGLFAETDIPYEIDRRNENDIYPSLHEMAEAAMKALSDATRDSDKGFFLMIEGSRIDHAGHHNDPAAQVHEVLAYDRAFTSVLDFIKNEETQTVMVSTSDHETGGLAAARQLHASYPEYLWYPSPLANASHSAERLALDYTKHLLTDPSADETTDFVRESITSGLGIYDYTDKEVSDLVAEPATALYQYADMVSRRSQTGWSTHGHSGADVNIYSSDPKAAMALVGNHENTEVGDFLRDYLGVDVESVTKELREKGTGLTVLDVNGTEVSWMGKVPEDGQRLDGQTHLASYGGDFKKRGDSDASMSLLSQSEPLTQHFS
;
A
#
# COMPACT_ATOMS: atom_id res chain seq x y z
N MET A 1 -27.71 -24.27 7.38
CA MET A 1 -28.07 -25.29 8.40
C MET A 1 -29.18 -26.24 7.95
N ALA A 2 -30.24 -25.77 7.27
CA ALA A 2 -31.34 -26.65 6.79
C ALA A 2 -30.87 -27.88 5.96
N ASN A 3 -29.91 -27.72 5.03
CA ASN A 3 -29.42 -28.82 4.17
C ASN A 3 -28.72 -29.97 4.92
N PHE A 4 -28.23 -29.75 6.15
CA PHE A 4 -27.58 -30.78 6.96
C PHE A 4 -28.56 -31.63 7.76
N LEU A 5 -29.83 -31.22 7.82
CA LEU A 5 -30.89 -31.95 8.53
C LEU A 5 -31.69 -32.87 7.59
N GLU A 6 -31.39 -32.83 6.29
CA GLU A 6 -32.03 -33.68 5.28
C GLU A 6 -31.54 -35.13 5.35
N ALA A 7 -32.42 -36.07 5.02
CA ALA A 7 -32.12 -37.51 5.08
C ALA A 7 -30.91 -37.92 4.23
N GLU A 8 -30.65 -37.22 3.12
CA GLU A 8 -29.53 -37.52 2.20
C GLU A 8 -28.21 -36.81 2.58
N ALA A 9 -28.19 -36.03 3.65
CA ALA A 9 -27.03 -35.21 4.01
C ALA A 9 -25.74 -36.04 4.16
N ALA A 10 -25.81 -37.21 4.82
CA ALA A 10 -24.67 -38.10 4.99
C ALA A 10 -24.12 -38.64 3.67
N GLN A 11 -24.98 -38.93 2.70
CA GLN A 11 -24.57 -39.44 1.40
C GLN A 11 -23.84 -38.37 0.58
N ARG A 12 -24.28 -37.11 0.65
CA ARG A 12 -23.58 -35.98 0.00
C ARG A 12 -22.23 -35.70 0.65
N TYR A 13 -22.17 -35.72 1.98
CA TYR A 13 -20.93 -35.42 2.71
C TYR A 13 -19.87 -36.52 2.60
N LYS A 14 -20.27 -37.78 2.38
CA LYS A 14 -19.35 -38.89 2.07
C LYS A 14 -18.39 -38.59 0.92
N ASN A 15 -18.84 -37.81 -0.08
CA ASN A 15 -17.98 -37.42 -1.19
C ASN A 15 -16.98 -36.32 -0.78
N ALA A 16 -17.43 -35.36 0.04
CA ALA A 16 -16.58 -34.31 0.61
C ALA A 16 -15.51 -34.84 1.59
N GLU A 17 -15.73 -36.03 2.19
CA GLU A 17 -14.77 -36.72 3.05
C GLU A 17 -13.41 -36.97 2.38
N LYS A 18 -13.38 -37.16 1.06
CA LYS A 18 -12.12 -37.34 0.31
C LYS A 18 -11.21 -36.11 0.41
N ALA A 19 -11.79 -34.91 0.52
CA ALA A 19 -11.10 -33.63 0.67
C ALA A 19 -10.65 -33.33 2.12
N THR A 20 -11.27 -33.98 3.11
CA THR A 20 -11.00 -33.73 4.55
C THR A 20 -10.16 -34.85 5.19
N GLY A 21 -10.24 -36.07 4.67
CA GLY A 21 -9.56 -37.26 5.18
C GLY A 21 -8.03 -37.21 5.27
N PRO A 22 -7.30 -36.63 4.30
CA PRO A 22 -5.84 -36.49 4.41
C PRO A 22 -5.39 -35.74 5.68
N TYR A 23 -6.16 -34.73 6.10
CA TYR A 23 -5.83 -33.90 7.26
C TYR A 23 -6.25 -34.54 8.58
N ALA A 24 -7.36 -35.30 8.57
CA ALA A 24 -7.75 -36.12 9.71
C ALA A 24 -6.62 -37.09 10.10
N LYS A 25 -5.93 -37.67 9.11
CA LYS A 25 -4.74 -38.51 9.35
C LYS A 25 -3.63 -37.74 10.06
N THR A 26 -3.32 -36.53 9.60
CA THR A 26 -2.25 -35.69 10.15
C THR A 26 -2.55 -35.26 11.59
N ILE A 27 -3.75 -34.75 11.86
CA ILE A 27 -4.17 -34.33 13.21
C ILE A 27 -4.21 -35.49 14.20
N VAL A 28 -4.74 -36.65 13.80
CA VAL A 28 -4.75 -37.84 14.66
C VAL A 28 -3.32 -38.30 14.94
N GLY A 29 -2.44 -38.31 13.92
CA GLY A 29 -1.04 -38.70 14.10
C GLY A 29 -0.26 -37.82 15.08
N GLN A 30 -0.53 -36.51 15.10
CA GLN A 30 0.14 -35.57 15.99
C GLN A 30 -0.49 -35.46 17.38
N SER A 31 -1.67 -36.04 17.59
CA SER A 31 -2.38 -35.99 18.86
C SER A 31 -1.67 -36.68 20.02
N GLY A 32 -0.66 -37.51 19.73
CA GLY A 32 0.03 -38.31 20.74
C GLY A 32 -0.86 -39.39 21.36
N ILE A 33 -2.07 -39.64 20.82
CA ILE A 33 -3.04 -40.55 21.43
C ILE A 33 -2.52 -41.99 21.56
N VAL A 34 -1.69 -42.46 20.62
CA VAL A 34 -1.06 -43.78 20.72
C VAL A 34 -0.12 -43.84 21.92
N ALA A 35 0.74 -42.83 22.10
CA ALA A 35 1.63 -42.73 23.26
C ALA A 35 0.85 -42.60 24.58
N HIS A 36 -0.28 -41.89 24.57
CA HIS A 36 -1.20 -41.80 25.72
C HIS A 36 -1.74 -43.18 26.12
N LEU A 37 -2.19 -43.98 25.15
CA LEU A 37 -2.68 -45.35 25.39
C LEU A 37 -1.56 -46.33 25.77
N ASP A 38 -0.35 -46.15 25.22
CA ASP A 38 0.81 -46.96 25.56
C ASP A 38 1.23 -46.79 27.03
N SER A 39 0.93 -45.65 27.64
CA SER A 39 1.11 -45.41 29.08
C SER A 39 0.14 -46.22 29.97
N GLY A 40 -0.87 -46.88 29.37
CA GLY A 40 -1.92 -47.62 30.07
C GLY A 40 -3.11 -46.76 30.52
N ALA A 41 -3.15 -45.48 30.14
CA ALA A 41 -4.26 -44.57 30.44
C ALA A 41 -5.43 -44.74 29.45
N GLU A 42 -6.67 -44.52 29.93
CA GLU A 42 -7.83 -44.42 29.05
C GLU A 42 -7.82 -43.11 28.25
N ALA A 43 -8.26 -43.15 27.00
CA ALA A 43 -8.47 -41.96 26.18
C ALA A 43 -9.98 -41.69 26.02
N ASN A 44 -10.40 -40.49 26.42
CA ASN A 44 -11.77 -40.00 26.22
C ASN A 44 -11.74 -38.90 25.16
N VAL A 45 -12.26 -39.21 23.96
CA VAL A 45 -12.11 -38.42 22.75
C VAL A 45 -13.44 -37.79 22.36
N LEU A 46 -13.43 -36.50 22.06
CA LEU A 46 -14.54 -35.79 21.43
C LEU A 46 -14.16 -35.46 19.98
N ASP A 47 -14.98 -35.92 19.02
CA ASP A 47 -14.95 -35.43 17.64
C ASP A 47 -16.15 -34.49 17.46
N PHE A 48 -15.91 -33.18 17.49
CA PHE A 48 -16.94 -32.16 17.43
C PHE A 48 -17.15 -31.67 16.00
N ALA A 49 -18.42 -31.64 15.57
CA ALA A 49 -18.81 -31.55 14.16
C ALA A 49 -18.23 -32.70 13.33
N CYS A 50 -18.48 -33.93 13.78
CA CYS A 50 -17.83 -35.13 13.26
C CYS A 50 -18.23 -35.51 11.83
N GLY A 51 -19.34 -34.98 11.30
CA GLY A 51 -19.88 -35.36 9.99
C GLY A 51 -20.03 -36.88 9.85
N THR A 52 -19.57 -37.45 8.72
CA THR A 52 -19.55 -38.92 8.49
C THR A 52 -18.48 -39.68 9.28
N GLY A 53 -17.74 -38.99 10.18
CA GLY A 53 -16.79 -39.57 11.12
C GLY A 53 -15.43 -39.92 10.53
N VAL A 54 -14.88 -39.06 9.68
CA VAL A 54 -13.56 -39.29 9.07
C VAL A 54 -12.41 -39.23 10.08
N VAL A 55 -12.51 -38.35 11.08
CA VAL A 55 -11.54 -38.27 12.18
C VAL A 55 -11.65 -39.51 13.06
N VAL A 56 -12.87 -39.93 13.42
CA VAL A 56 -13.13 -41.21 14.10
C VAL A 56 -12.53 -42.39 13.32
N GLN A 57 -12.73 -42.47 12.01
CA GLN A 57 -12.12 -43.53 11.22
C GLN A 57 -10.59 -43.51 11.34
N LYS A 58 -9.95 -42.34 11.15
CA LYS A 58 -8.48 -42.25 11.22
C LYS A 58 -7.94 -42.54 12.61
N LEU A 59 -8.71 -42.25 13.65
CA LEU A 59 -8.44 -42.65 15.03
C LEU A 59 -8.33 -44.18 15.15
N TYR A 60 -9.35 -44.91 14.70
CA TYR A 60 -9.36 -46.37 14.76
C TYR A 60 -8.41 -47.04 13.76
N ASP A 61 -8.10 -46.40 12.62
CA ASP A 61 -7.07 -46.86 11.67
C ASP A 61 -5.67 -46.77 12.31
N THR A 62 -5.44 -45.78 13.18
CA THR A 62 -4.13 -45.51 13.80
C THR A 62 -3.90 -46.34 15.07
N ILE A 63 -4.95 -46.62 15.84
CA ILE A 63 -4.85 -47.31 17.12
C ILE A 63 -5.02 -48.82 16.94
N PRO A 64 -4.07 -49.66 17.41
CA PRO A 64 -4.18 -51.11 17.34
C PRO A 64 -5.47 -51.64 18.00
N LYS A 65 -6.09 -52.67 17.39
CA LYS A 65 -7.38 -53.22 17.82
C LYS A 65 -7.40 -53.68 19.27
N GLU A 66 -6.27 -54.18 19.77
CA GLU A 66 -6.09 -54.66 21.14
C GLU A 66 -6.28 -53.55 22.18
N ARG A 67 -6.14 -52.29 21.75
CA ARG A 67 -6.25 -51.09 22.59
C ARG A 67 -7.61 -50.41 22.50
N TRP A 68 -8.51 -50.86 21.62
CA TRP A 68 -9.83 -50.23 21.47
C TRP A 68 -10.68 -50.25 22.74
N GLY A 69 -10.47 -51.23 23.63
CA GLY A 69 -11.12 -51.26 24.95
C GLY A 69 -10.72 -50.12 25.89
N GLN A 70 -9.68 -49.35 25.56
CA GLN A 70 -9.21 -48.18 26.33
C GLN A 70 -9.75 -46.86 25.75
N LEU A 71 -10.52 -46.91 24.65
CA LEU A 71 -11.10 -45.75 23.99
C LEU A 71 -12.56 -45.54 24.40
N LYS A 72 -12.89 -44.28 24.69
CA LYS A 72 -14.26 -43.76 24.72
C LYS A 72 -14.30 -42.62 23.70
N VAL A 73 -15.10 -42.76 22.65
CA VAL A 73 -15.16 -41.80 21.54
C VAL A 73 -16.58 -41.28 21.46
N LEU A 74 -16.74 -39.96 21.56
CA LEU A 74 -18.01 -39.28 21.35
C LEU A 74 -17.97 -38.51 20.03
N GLY A 75 -18.73 -38.99 19.04
CA GLY A 75 -19.02 -38.23 17.83
C GLY A 75 -20.19 -37.27 18.06
N ALA A 76 -19.93 -35.97 17.97
CA ALA A 76 -20.93 -34.93 18.19
C ALA A 76 -21.19 -34.14 16.91
N ASP A 77 -22.46 -34.01 16.52
CA ASP A 77 -22.88 -33.25 15.33
C ASP A 77 -24.29 -32.70 15.53
N ILE A 78 -24.64 -31.65 14.78
CA ILE A 78 -26.00 -31.12 14.76
C ILE A 78 -26.95 -31.99 13.92
N SER A 79 -26.41 -32.79 13.01
CA SER A 79 -27.15 -33.59 12.03
C SER A 79 -27.43 -35.02 12.51
N PRO A 80 -28.71 -35.39 12.76
CA PRO A 80 -29.05 -36.77 13.07
C PRO A 80 -28.66 -37.77 11.96
N PRO A 81 -28.87 -37.49 10.66
CA PRO A 81 -28.42 -38.38 9.57
C PRO A 81 -26.90 -38.65 9.57
N MET A 82 -26.06 -37.66 9.89
CA MET A 82 -24.60 -37.86 10.00
C MET A 82 -24.25 -38.80 11.16
N LEU A 83 -24.91 -38.63 12.30
CA LEU A 83 -24.68 -39.44 13.49
C LEU A 83 -25.18 -40.88 13.32
N GLU A 84 -26.31 -41.08 12.64
CA GLU A 84 -26.81 -42.39 12.25
C GLU A 84 -25.82 -43.09 11.31
N TYR A 85 -25.28 -42.36 10.33
CA TYR A 85 -24.26 -42.86 9.42
C TYR A 85 -22.98 -43.28 10.16
N LEU A 86 -22.46 -42.42 11.04
CA LEU A 86 -21.28 -42.70 11.86
C LEU A 86 -21.50 -43.93 12.76
N LYS A 87 -22.68 -44.03 13.39
CA LYS A 87 -23.03 -45.18 14.21
C LYS A 87 -23.05 -46.49 13.40
N ALA A 88 -23.73 -46.50 12.25
CA ALA A 88 -23.77 -47.66 11.36
C ALA A 88 -22.38 -48.05 10.83
N ARG A 89 -21.54 -47.04 10.52
CA ARG A 89 -20.13 -47.23 10.12
C ARG A 89 -19.33 -47.89 11.24
N GLY A 90 -19.49 -47.43 12.48
CA GLY A 90 -18.83 -48.00 13.65
C GLY A 90 -19.25 -49.44 13.94
N GLU A 91 -20.55 -49.74 13.85
CA GLU A 91 -21.09 -51.10 13.99
C GLU A 91 -20.51 -52.05 12.92
N THR A 92 -20.44 -51.59 11.67
CA THR A 92 -19.90 -52.36 10.54
C THR A 92 -18.40 -52.63 10.69
N GLN A 93 -17.64 -51.66 11.19
CA GLN A 93 -16.18 -51.76 11.34
C GLN A 93 -15.74 -52.35 12.70
N GLY A 94 -16.70 -52.57 13.62
CA GLY A 94 -16.47 -53.12 14.95
C GLY A 94 -15.79 -52.14 15.93
N TRP A 95 -15.99 -50.83 15.75
CA TRP A 95 -15.39 -49.79 16.60
C TRP A 95 -15.94 -49.84 18.03
N MET A 96 -15.09 -50.17 19.00
CA MET A 96 -15.49 -50.24 20.42
C MET A 96 -15.47 -48.87 21.08
N GLY A 97 -16.47 -48.58 21.91
CA GLY A 97 -16.53 -47.36 22.71
C GLY A 97 -16.96 -46.10 21.97
N LEU A 98 -17.46 -46.23 20.73
CA LEU A 98 -18.07 -45.13 19.98
C LEU A 98 -19.50 -44.88 20.42
N GLU A 99 -19.78 -43.65 20.82
CA GLU A 99 -21.11 -43.10 21.05
C GLU A 99 -21.34 -41.89 20.13
N THR A 100 -22.61 -41.62 19.81
CA THR A 100 -22.99 -40.44 19.03
C THR A 100 -23.99 -39.59 19.80
N LYS A 101 -23.88 -38.26 19.71
CA LYS A 101 -24.78 -37.34 20.40
C LYS A 101 -25.07 -36.10 19.55
N ILE A 102 -26.35 -35.73 19.50
CA ILE A 102 -26.76 -34.48 18.85
C ILE A 102 -26.30 -33.30 19.70
N VAL A 103 -25.55 -32.39 19.11
CA VAL A 103 -25.03 -31.19 19.76
C VAL A 103 -25.23 -29.97 18.84
N ASP A 104 -26.01 -29.00 19.29
CA ASP A 104 -26.25 -27.74 18.57
C ASP A 104 -25.23 -26.68 19.00
N GLY A 105 -24.34 -26.30 18.08
CA GLY A 105 -23.28 -25.32 18.33
C GLY A 105 -23.74 -23.87 18.52
N ASN A 106 -25.02 -23.54 18.27
CA ASN A 106 -25.54 -22.17 18.39
C ASN A 106 -26.15 -21.82 19.77
N GLY A 107 -26.16 -22.76 20.72
CA GLY A 107 -26.64 -22.55 22.10
C GLY A 107 -25.56 -22.84 23.16
N ASP A 108 -25.94 -22.89 24.45
CA ASP A 108 -25.05 -23.31 25.55
C ASP A 108 -24.87 -24.86 25.56
N PHE A 109 -24.25 -25.39 24.51
CA PHE A 109 -24.05 -26.83 24.33
C PHE A 109 -23.13 -27.47 25.38
N THR A 110 -22.41 -26.65 26.16
CA THR A 110 -21.53 -27.11 27.24
C THR A 110 -22.26 -27.49 28.52
N GLN A 111 -23.55 -27.15 28.68
CA GLN A 111 -24.35 -27.71 29.78
C GLN A 111 -24.68 -29.19 29.56
N ALA A 112 -24.59 -29.69 28.32
CA ALA A 112 -24.95 -31.07 27.97
C ALA A 112 -23.76 -32.05 28.04
N LEU A 113 -22.53 -31.58 28.15
CA LEU A 113 -21.31 -32.41 28.22
C LEU A 113 -20.52 -32.08 29.51
N PRO A 114 -19.98 -33.09 30.21
CA PRO A 114 -19.28 -32.84 31.47
C PRO A 114 -17.99 -32.04 31.26
N LYS A 115 -17.76 -31.01 32.08
CA LYS A 115 -16.51 -30.23 32.07
C LYS A 115 -15.32 -31.10 32.47
N SER A 116 -14.15 -30.79 31.91
CA SER A 116 -12.89 -31.51 32.17
C SER A 116 -13.00 -33.04 32.04
N SER A 117 -13.77 -33.54 31.06
CA SER A 117 -13.97 -34.97 30.88
C SER A 117 -13.12 -35.58 29.76
N PHE A 118 -12.70 -34.80 28.76
CA PHE A 118 -12.04 -35.31 27.56
C PHE A 118 -10.52 -35.18 27.64
N THR A 119 -9.80 -36.20 27.16
CA THR A 119 -8.35 -36.16 27.02
C THR A 119 -7.93 -35.63 25.65
N HIS A 120 -8.75 -35.84 24.61
CA HIS A 120 -8.51 -35.34 23.26
C HIS A 120 -9.79 -34.73 22.69
N ILE A 121 -9.69 -33.57 22.07
CA ILE A 121 -10.79 -32.91 21.35
C ILE A 121 -10.33 -32.61 19.92
N PHE A 122 -11.11 -33.03 18.94
CA PHE A 122 -10.88 -32.73 17.53
C PHE A 122 -12.03 -31.86 17.01
N VAL A 123 -11.69 -30.80 16.27
CA VAL A 123 -12.66 -29.96 15.59
C VAL A 123 -12.15 -29.64 14.19
N THR A 124 -12.82 -30.16 13.17
CA THR A 124 -12.37 -29.97 11.79
C THR A 124 -13.44 -29.28 10.95
N PHE A 125 -13.07 -28.16 10.33
CA PHE A 125 -13.86 -27.42 9.32
C PHE A 125 -15.21 -26.86 9.79
N ALA A 126 -15.41 -26.71 11.11
CA ALA A 126 -16.66 -26.20 11.68
C ALA A 126 -16.50 -24.89 12.47
N LEU A 127 -15.30 -24.55 12.95
CA LEU A 127 -15.08 -23.40 13.86
C LEU A 127 -15.43 -22.04 13.24
N ASN A 128 -15.22 -21.87 11.94
CA ASN A 128 -15.61 -20.68 11.18
C ASN A 128 -17.15 -20.49 11.11
N MET A 129 -17.92 -21.53 11.37
CA MET A 129 -19.39 -21.51 11.33
C MET A 129 -20.04 -21.46 12.71
N LEU A 130 -19.23 -21.45 13.79
CA LEU A 130 -19.68 -21.52 15.17
C LEU A 130 -19.51 -20.18 15.88
N PRO A 131 -20.34 -19.86 16.90
CA PRO A 131 -20.18 -18.66 17.71
C PRO A 131 -18.78 -18.54 18.33
N GLU A 132 -18.30 -17.32 18.51
CA GLU A 132 -16.94 -17.04 19.00
C GLU A 132 -16.64 -17.69 20.37
N GLN A 133 -17.66 -17.82 21.24
CA GLN A 133 -17.52 -18.42 22.57
C GLN A 133 -17.31 -19.94 22.56
N THR A 134 -17.57 -20.61 21.42
CA THR A 134 -17.50 -22.07 21.27
C THR A 134 -16.11 -22.62 21.59
N LEU A 135 -15.04 -21.89 21.24
CA LEU A 135 -13.68 -22.36 21.48
C LEU A 135 -13.34 -22.40 22.98
N SER A 136 -13.64 -21.33 23.72
CA SER A 136 -13.43 -21.29 25.18
C SER A 136 -14.24 -22.37 25.89
N HIS A 137 -15.44 -22.63 25.38
CA HIS A 137 -16.32 -23.70 25.82
C HIS A 137 -15.74 -25.10 25.59
N LEU A 138 -15.23 -25.40 24.40
CA LEU A 138 -14.53 -26.65 24.09
C LEU A 138 -13.29 -26.84 24.96
N CYS A 139 -12.52 -25.77 25.20
CA CYS A 139 -11.36 -25.81 26.11
C CYS A 139 -11.78 -26.18 27.55
N SER A 140 -12.96 -25.76 28.01
CA SER A 140 -13.46 -26.13 29.34
C SER A 140 -13.84 -27.61 29.51
N LEU A 141 -14.09 -28.32 28.40
CA LEU A 141 -14.37 -29.76 28.38
C LEU A 141 -13.07 -30.59 28.47
N LEU A 142 -11.92 -29.97 28.18
CA LEU A 142 -10.63 -30.61 28.17
C LEU A 142 -10.10 -30.80 29.59
N ARG A 143 -9.54 -31.98 29.87
CA ARG A 143 -8.81 -32.25 31.11
C ARG A 143 -7.51 -31.43 31.16
N PRO A 144 -7.00 -31.08 32.36
CA PRO A 144 -5.66 -30.52 32.49
C PRO A 144 -4.63 -31.41 31.78
N GLY A 145 -3.85 -30.83 30.88
CA GLY A 145 -2.87 -31.56 30.05
C GLY A 145 -3.45 -32.35 28.87
N GLY A 146 -4.74 -32.20 28.58
CA GLY A 146 -5.38 -32.78 27.40
C GLY A 146 -4.97 -32.08 26.10
N PHE A 147 -5.27 -32.73 24.98
CA PHE A 147 -4.95 -32.27 23.63
C PHE A 147 -6.20 -31.74 22.92
N ILE A 148 -6.07 -30.61 22.23
CA ILE A 148 -7.10 -30.14 21.30
C ILE A 148 -6.45 -29.84 19.96
N ALA A 149 -7.07 -30.33 18.87
CA ALA A 149 -6.64 -30.04 17.53
C ALA A 149 -7.74 -29.49 16.65
N LEU A 150 -7.33 -28.49 15.87
CA LEU A 150 -8.21 -27.73 14.99
C LEU A 150 -7.72 -27.82 13.54
N ALA A 151 -8.65 -27.95 12.60
CA ALA A 151 -8.38 -27.78 11.17
C ALA A 151 -9.33 -26.76 10.54
N THR A 152 -8.77 -25.82 9.78
CA THR A 152 -9.51 -24.86 8.96
C THR A 152 -8.81 -24.64 7.62
N TRP A 153 -9.50 -24.04 6.66
CA TRP A 153 -8.94 -23.77 5.33
C TRP A 153 -8.08 -22.51 5.37
N SER A 154 -6.88 -22.58 4.78
CA SER A 154 -6.01 -21.41 4.59
C SER A 154 -6.14 -20.82 3.18
N ALA A 155 -6.72 -21.58 2.25
CA ALA A 155 -7.01 -21.18 0.87
C ALA A 155 -8.12 -22.08 0.31
N MET A 156 -8.90 -21.57 -0.64
CA MET A 156 -9.94 -22.35 -1.32
C MET A 156 -9.37 -22.98 -2.59
N PRO A 157 -9.16 -24.31 -2.62
CA PRO A 157 -8.47 -24.97 -3.73
C PRO A 157 -9.25 -24.92 -5.06
N TRP A 158 -10.54 -24.59 -5.02
CA TRP A 158 -11.43 -24.46 -6.17
C TRP A 158 -11.66 -23.00 -6.62
N HIS A 159 -11.01 -22.02 -5.99
CA HIS A 159 -11.18 -20.59 -6.32
C HIS A 159 -10.86 -20.28 -7.79
N SER A 160 -9.74 -20.82 -8.29
CA SER A 160 -9.34 -20.65 -9.69
C SER A 160 -10.35 -21.27 -10.65
N LEU A 161 -10.89 -22.45 -10.32
CA LEU A 161 -11.93 -23.10 -11.10
C LEU A 161 -13.22 -22.25 -11.11
N LEU A 162 -13.65 -21.76 -9.95
CA LEU A 162 -14.80 -20.88 -9.84
C LEU A 162 -14.63 -19.61 -10.68
N THR A 163 -13.46 -18.98 -10.62
CA THR A 163 -13.15 -17.76 -11.37
C THR A 163 -13.21 -17.99 -12.88
N ARG A 164 -12.62 -19.09 -13.35
CA ARG A 164 -12.67 -19.49 -14.77
C ARG A 164 -14.10 -19.82 -15.21
N SER A 165 -14.91 -20.44 -14.36
CA SER A 165 -16.31 -20.75 -14.69
C SER A 165 -17.19 -19.52 -14.77
N ILE A 166 -17.00 -18.52 -13.90
CA ILE A 166 -17.72 -17.24 -13.97
C ILE A 166 -17.37 -16.49 -15.27
N ALA A 167 -16.12 -16.58 -15.73
CA ALA A 167 -15.68 -15.96 -16.97
C ALA A 167 -16.28 -16.60 -18.25
N LEU A 168 -16.85 -17.80 -18.14
CA LEU A 168 -17.50 -18.53 -19.25
C LEU A 168 -19.04 -18.39 -19.26
N MET A 169 -19.62 -17.64 -18.31
CA MET A 169 -21.05 -17.37 -18.26
C MET A 169 -21.45 -16.29 -19.28
N ASP A 170 -22.68 -16.36 -19.79
CA ASP A 170 -23.21 -15.46 -20.83
C ASP A 170 -23.46 -14.02 -20.32
N ALA A 171 -23.56 -13.84 -18.99
CA ALA A 171 -23.74 -12.54 -18.33
C ALA A 171 -22.74 -12.32 -17.16
N PRO A 172 -21.46 -12.05 -17.42
CA PRO A 172 -20.47 -11.82 -16.36
C PRO A 172 -20.67 -10.42 -15.74
N GLN A 173 -21.17 -10.36 -14.50
CA GLN A 173 -21.32 -9.13 -13.71
C GLN A 173 -21.09 -9.37 -12.20
N PRO A 174 -20.52 -8.38 -11.48
CA PRO A 174 -19.28 -7.67 -11.77
C PRO A 174 -18.16 -8.31 -10.94
N TYR A 175 -17.17 -8.89 -11.64
CA TYR A 175 -15.98 -9.57 -11.12
C TYR A 175 -16.16 -10.94 -10.43
N PRO A 176 -15.34 -11.95 -10.82
CA PRO A 176 -15.18 -13.14 -10.01
C PRO A 176 -14.58 -12.72 -8.66
N PRO A 177 -15.19 -13.13 -7.53
CA PRO A 177 -14.74 -12.73 -6.21
C PRO A 177 -13.28 -13.17 -6.02
N SER A 178 -12.44 -12.27 -5.56
CA SER A 178 -11.03 -12.52 -5.31
C SER A 178 -10.85 -13.65 -4.30
N HIS A 179 -9.69 -14.32 -4.34
CA HIS A 179 -9.39 -15.39 -3.40
C HIS A 179 -9.57 -14.93 -1.95
N LYS A 180 -9.20 -13.68 -1.67
CA LYS A 180 -9.35 -13.04 -0.36
C LYS A 180 -10.82 -12.85 0.03
N GLU A 181 -11.70 -12.40 -0.87
CA GLU A 181 -13.13 -12.24 -0.59
C GLU A 181 -13.81 -13.58 -0.31
N ILE A 182 -13.48 -14.63 -1.08
CA ILE A 182 -13.99 -15.98 -0.82
C ILE A 182 -13.52 -16.47 0.54
N GLN A 183 -12.23 -16.28 0.84
CA GLN A 183 -11.62 -16.69 2.10
C GLN A 183 -12.21 -15.94 3.31
N GLU A 184 -12.43 -14.63 3.21
CA GLU A 184 -13.08 -13.83 4.25
C GLU A 184 -14.53 -14.26 4.48
N LYS A 185 -15.28 -14.58 3.42
CA LYS A 185 -16.69 -14.98 3.54
C LYS A 185 -16.85 -16.41 4.07
N LEU A 186 -16.01 -17.34 3.65
CA LEU A 186 -16.13 -18.75 4.05
C LEU A 186 -15.40 -19.08 5.34
N CYS A 187 -14.22 -18.50 5.56
CA CYS A 187 -13.37 -18.84 6.70
C CYS A 187 -13.17 -17.66 7.66
N GLY A 188 -13.41 -16.43 7.20
CA GLY A 188 -13.20 -15.24 8.01
C GLY A 188 -11.76 -15.18 8.54
N PRO A 189 -11.56 -14.63 9.75
CA PRO A 189 -10.23 -14.49 10.31
C PRO A 189 -9.56 -15.84 10.66
N TRP A 190 -10.33 -16.94 10.71
CA TRP A 190 -9.79 -18.29 10.95
C TRP A 190 -8.88 -18.79 9.81
N ALA A 191 -8.82 -18.10 8.68
CA ALA A 191 -7.94 -18.46 7.58
C ALA A 191 -6.48 -17.98 7.76
N ALA A 192 -6.15 -17.29 8.87
CA ALA A 192 -4.82 -16.82 9.22
C ALA A 192 -4.23 -17.59 10.42
N GLU A 193 -3.00 -18.10 10.29
CA GLU A 193 -2.32 -18.88 11.34
C GLU A 193 -2.21 -18.10 12.65
N SER A 194 -1.83 -16.83 12.56
CA SER A 194 -1.69 -15.92 13.71
C SER A 194 -3.01 -15.72 14.47
N TYR A 195 -4.13 -15.65 13.76
CA TYR A 195 -5.44 -15.52 14.38
C TYR A 195 -5.85 -16.82 15.08
N VAL A 196 -5.59 -17.99 14.47
CA VAL A 196 -5.85 -19.29 15.11
C VAL A 196 -5.01 -19.42 16.39
N ALA A 197 -3.72 -19.06 16.35
CA ALA A 197 -2.84 -19.08 17.51
C ALA A 197 -3.36 -18.16 18.63
N GLN A 198 -3.64 -16.90 18.30
CA GLN A 198 -4.13 -15.90 19.27
C GLN A 198 -5.44 -16.35 19.94
N ARG A 199 -6.38 -16.96 19.20
CA ARG A 199 -7.65 -17.42 19.76
C ARG A 199 -7.50 -18.62 20.68
N LEU A 200 -6.58 -19.52 20.37
CA LEU A 200 -6.27 -20.66 21.23
C LEU A 200 -5.58 -20.22 22.53
N GLU A 201 -4.66 -19.27 22.44
CA GLU A 201 -4.00 -18.67 23.61
C GLU A 201 -5.00 -17.89 24.47
N ALA A 202 -5.88 -17.09 23.86
CA ALA A 202 -6.94 -16.37 24.55
C ALA A 202 -7.96 -17.33 25.22
N ALA A 203 -8.15 -18.53 24.68
CA ALA A 203 -8.96 -19.58 25.29
C ALA A 203 -8.25 -20.32 26.46
N GLY A 204 -7.00 -19.95 26.77
CA GLY A 204 -6.24 -20.44 27.92
C GLY A 204 -5.29 -21.60 27.61
N LEU A 205 -5.04 -21.92 26.34
CA LEU A 205 -4.07 -22.94 25.95
C LEU A 205 -2.66 -22.37 25.92
N GLN A 206 -1.68 -23.19 26.28
CA GLN A 206 -0.25 -22.84 26.24
C GLN A 206 0.49 -23.73 25.24
N ARG A 207 1.57 -23.23 24.65
CA ARG A 207 2.39 -23.93 23.65
C ARG A 207 1.56 -24.35 22.42
N VAL A 208 0.85 -23.38 21.86
CA VAL A 208 0.04 -23.54 20.65
C VAL A 208 0.99 -23.57 19.45
N ASP A 209 1.12 -24.73 18.80
CA ASP A 209 1.78 -24.83 17.50
C ASP A 209 0.72 -24.62 16.41
N THR A 210 0.92 -23.70 15.48
CA THR A 210 0.12 -23.53 14.25
C THR A 210 1.00 -23.67 13.03
N TRP A 211 0.52 -24.36 12.00
CA TRP A 211 1.21 -24.43 10.71
C TRP A 211 0.22 -24.71 9.58
N THR A 212 0.57 -24.29 8.36
CA THR A 212 -0.15 -24.63 7.14
C THR A 212 0.37 -25.92 6.53
N GLN A 213 -0.50 -26.93 6.40
CA GLN A 213 -0.23 -28.16 5.67
C GLN A 213 -0.80 -28.08 4.25
N LYS A 214 0.04 -28.32 3.23
CA LYS A 214 -0.40 -28.49 1.83
C LYS A 214 -0.48 -29.98 1.50
N GLU A 215 -1.63 -30.43 1.00
CA GLU A 215 -1.83 -31.81 0.55
C GLU A 215 -2.43 -31.84 -0.85
N GLY A 216 -1.94 -32.74 -1.69
CA GLY A 216 -2.56 -33.06 -2.97
C GLY A 216 -3.75 -34.00 -2.76
N ILE A 217 -4.90 -33.64 -3.30
CA ILE A 217 -6.15 -34.39 -3.11
C ILE A 217 -6.84 -34.60 -4.46
N ARG A 218 -7.62 -35.67 -4.56
CA ARG A 218 -8.41 -36.00 -5.75
C ARG A 218 -9.89 -35.88 -5.43
N ALA A 219 -10.59 -35.05 -6.20
CA ALA A 219 -11.98 -34.67 -5.96
C ALA A 219 -13.00 -35.72 -6.42
N GLY A 220 -12.53 -36.74 -7.15
CA GLY A 220 -13.37 -37.69 -7.87
C GLY A 220 -13.81 -37.16 -9.23
N ALA A 221 -14.69 -37.92 -9.89
CA ALA A 221 -15.24 -37.60 -11.21
C ALA A 221 -15.95 -36.22 -11.23
N PRO A 222 -16.00 -35.51 -12.37
CA PRO A 222 -16.61 -34.19 -12.50
C PRO A 222 -17.99 -34.08 -11.84
N LYS A 223 -18.87 -35.06 -12.08
CA LYS A 223 -20.20 -35.11 -11.45
C LYS A 223 -20.15 -35.13 -9.92
N VAL A 224 -19.25 -35.92 -9.35
CA VAL A 224 -19.08 -36.07 -7.89
C VAL A 224 -18.50 -34.80 -7.28
N PHE A 225 -17.58 -34.15 -7.99
CA PHE A 225 -17.01 -32.87 -7.58
C PHE A 225 -18.08 -31.76 -7.55
N ILE A 226 -18.89 -31.63 -8.59
CA ILE A 226 -19.96 -30.62 -8.66
C ILE A 226 -21.01 -30.83 -7.58
N GLU A 227 -21.40 -32.08 -7.30
CA GLU A 227 -22.26 -32.42 -6.15
C GLU A 227 -21.65 -31.93 -4.82
N SER A 228 -20.34 -32.03 -4.64
CA SER A 228 -19.65 -31.53 -3.43
C SER A 228 -19.57 -30.00 -3.35
N MET A 229 -19.62 -29.32 -4.50
CA MET A 229 -19.56 -27.86 -4.63
C MET A 229 -20.91 -27.17 -4.41
N GLN A 230 -22.02 -27.90 -4.40
CA GLN A 230 -23.36 -27.32 -4.24
C GLN A 230 -23.49 -26.46 -2.97
N PHE A 231 -22.94 -26.91 -1.83
CA PHE A 231 -23.04 -26.16 -0.58
C PHE A 231 -22.20 -24.87 -0.59
N PRO A 232 -20.89 -24.89 -0.94
CA PRO A 232 -20.11 -23.67 -1.14
C PRO A 232 -20.77 -22.70 -2.12
N LEU A 233 -21.17 -23.16 -3.30
CA LEU A 233 -21.78 -22.31 -4.32
C LEU A 233 -23.10 -21.67 -3.85
N GLN A 234 -23.97 -22.44 -3.18
CA GLN A 234 -25.21 -21.91 -2.62
C GLN A 234 -24.99 -20.84 -1.54
N PHE A 235 -23.90 -20.95 -0.78
CA PHE A 235 -23.52 -19.97 0.25
C PHE A 235 -22.97 -18.70 -0.40
N LEU A 236 -22.10 -18.84 -1.40
CA LEU A 236 -21.55 -17.74 -2.18
C LEU A 236 -22.65 -16.98 -2.95
N ALA A 237 -23.59 -17.70 -3.55
CA ALA A 237 -24.68 -17.10 -4.31
C ALA A 237 -25.67 -16.30 -3.46
N LYS A 238 -25.79 -16.58 -2.16
CA LYS A 238 -26.55 -15.71 -1.24
C LYS A 238 -25.85 -14.36 -0.99
N THR A 239 -24.54 -14.31 -1.19
CA THR A 239 -23.73 -13.12 -0.90
C THR A 239 -23.59 -12.24 -2.13
N TRP A 240 -23.43 -12.84 -3.31
CA TRP A 240 -23.14 -12.10 -4.55
C TRP A 240 -24.28 -12.09 -5.57
N TRP A 241 -25.18 -13.09 -5.56
CA TRP A 241 -26.23 -13.26 -6.58
C TRP A 241 -27.64 -13.32 -5.98
N GLU A 242 -27.91 -12.52 -4.93
CA GLU A 242 -29.14 -12.63 -4.12
C GLU A 242 -30.44 -12.46 -4.93
N LYS A 243 -30.44 -11.64 -6.00
CA LYS A 243 -31.63 -11.37 -6.83
C LYS A 243 -31.86 -12.38 -7.97
N GLU A 244 -30.84 -13.13 -8.41
CA GLU A 244 -30.88 -14.00 -9.60
C GLU A 244 -30.37 -15.43 -9.32
N ARG A 245 -30.41 -15.81 -8.04
CA ARG A 245 -29.71 -16.95 -7.43
C ARG A 245 -29.89 -18.30 -8.14
N GLU A 246 -31.10 -18.64 -8.58
CA GLU A 246 -31.37 -19.98 -9.14
C GLU A 246 -30.86 -20.12 -10.59
N GLY A 247 -30.92 -19.06 -11.40
CA GLY A 247 -30.39 -19.08 -12.77
C GLY A 247 -28.86 -19.14 -12.80
N VAL A 248 -28.22 -18.29 -11.99
CA VAL A 248 -26.76 -18.21 -11.88
C VAL A 248 -26.14 -19.50 -11.34
N LEU A 249 -26.77 -20.14 -10.36
CA LEU A 249 -26.25 -21.40 -9.79
C LEU A 249 -26.26 -22.56 -10.79
N GLY A 250 -27.26 -22.61 -11.67
CA GLY A 250 -27.36 -23.63 -12.72
C GLY A 250 -26.25 -23.45 -13.76
N GLU A 251 -26.17 -22.25 -14.33
CA GLU A 251 -25.18 -21.90 -15.35
C GLU A 251 -23.74 -22.06 -14.84
N LEU A 252 -23.47 -21.61 -13.60
CA LEU A 252 -22.16 -21.76 -12.97
C LEU A 252 -21.80 -23.23 -12.72
N SER A 253 -22.76 -24.05 -12.30
CA SER A 253 -22.52 -25.49 -12.09
C SER A 253 -22.20 -26.20 -13.41
N ASP A 254 -22.89 -25.83 -14.49
CA ASP A 254 -22.65 -26.38 -15.82
C ASP A 254 -21.29 -25.93 -16.39
N ALA A 255 -20.93 -24.65 -16.22
CA ALA A 255 -19.62 -24.13 -16.61
C ALA A 255 -18.48 -24.79 -15.81
N MET A 256 -18.62 -24.95 -14.49
CA MET A 256 -17.64 -25.68 -13.67
C MET A 256 -17.51 -27.14 -14.10
N LYS A 257 -18.64 -27.80 -14.39
CA LYS A 257 -18.65 -29.19 -14.86
C LYS A 257 -17.91 -29.32 -16.19
N GLY A 258 -18.18 -28.45 -17.15
CA GLY A 258 -17.56 -28.47 -18.48
C GLY A 258 -16.04 -28.26 -18.44
N ILE A 259 -15.55 -27.34 -17.59
CA ILE A 259 -14.09 -27.16 -17.41
C ILE A 259 -13.44 -28.42 -16.84
N VAL A 260 -14.05 -29.01 -15.80
CA VAL A 260 -13.48 -30.22 -15.17
C VAL A 260 -13.53 -31.43 -16.11
N GLU A 261 -14.60 -31.59 -16.88
CA GLU A 261 -14.71 -32.64 -17.92
C GLU A 261 -13.68 -32.45 -19.03
N ASN A 262 -13.41 -31.22 -19.46
CA ASN A 262 -12.40 -30.94 -20.46
C ASN A 262 -10.96 -31.18 -19.95
N GLU A 263 -10.69 -30.85 -18.68
CA GLU A 263 -9.36 -31.02 -18.07
C GLU A 263 -9.05 -32.47 -17.68
N THR A 264 -10.06 -33.26 -17.32
CA THR A 264 -9.86 -34.59 -16.73
C THR A 264 -10.49 -35.74 -17.52
N GLY A 265 -11.42 -35.45 -18.44
CA GLY A 265 -12.32 -36.43 -19.05
C GLY A 265 -13.55 -36.72 -18.18
N GLU A 266 -14.59 -37.32 -18.76
CA GLU A 266 -15.89 -37.56 -18.09
C GLU A 266 -15.79 -38.42 -16.81
N ASP A 267 -14.80 -39.33 -16.77
CA ASP A 267 -14.50 -40.21 -15.64
C ASP A 267 -13.18 -39.85 -14.91
N GLY A 268 -12.55 -38.73 -15.27
CA GLY A 268 -11.26 -38.31 -14.72
C GLY A 268 -11.33 -37.79 -13.28
N GLU A 269 -10.25 -37.88 -12.53
CA GLU A 269 -10.20 -37.32 -11.16
C GLU A 269 -9.51 -35.96 -11.16
N LEU A 270 -10.18 -34.91 -10.67
CA LEU A 270 -9.60 -33.57 -10.54
C LEU A 270 -8.57 -33.52 -9.38
N PRO A 271 -7.28 -33.26 -9.66
CA PRO A 271 -6.28 -33.03 -8.63
C PRO A 271 -6.35 -31.58 -8.13
N PHE A 272 -6.24 -31.37 -6.82
CA PHE A 272 -6.10 -30.03 -6.24
C PHE A 272 -5.17 -30.03 -5.03
N VAL A 273 -4.47 -28.91 -4.82
CA VAL A 273 -3.63 -28.70 -3.64
C VAL A 273 -4.43 -27.90 -2.62
N ALA A 274 -4.82 -28.53 -1.52
CA ALA A 274 -5.49 -27.84 -0.43
C ALA A 274 -4.47 -27.43 0.63
N SER A 275 -4.56 -26.18 1.08
CA SER A 275 -3.72 -25.61 2.14
C SER A 275 -4.59 -25.38 3.38
N LYS A 276 -4.13 -25.86 4.54
CA LYS A 276 -4.95 -25.87 5.77
C LYS A 276 -4.14 -25.53 7.00
N ILE A 277 -4.70 -24.68 7.85
CA ILE A 277 -4.12 -24.35 9.15
C ILE A 277 -4.51 -25.45 10.12
N MET A 278 -3.48 -26.01 10.74
CA MET A 278 -3.58 -27.03 11.77
C MET A 278 -3.06 -26.45 13.06
N SER A 279 -3.67 -26.82 14.18
CA SER A 279 -3.13 -26.45 15.49
C SER A 279 -3.22 -27.59 16.49
N GLY A 280 -2.24 -27.67 17.40
CA GLY A 280 -2.20 -28.62 18.51
C GLY A 280 -1.39 -28.10 19.70
N THR A 281 -1.66 -28.65 20.89
CA THR A 281 -0.89 -28.36 22.12
C THR A 281 0.02 -29.54 22.45
N ARG A 282 1.30 -29.31 22.79
CA ARG A 282 2.21 -30.41 23.19
C ARG A 282 2.02 -30.78 24.67
N PRO A 283 1.96 -32.09 25.04
CA PRO A 283 2.00 -32.50 26.44
C PRO A 283 3.32 -32.10 27.11
N LEU A 284 3.26 -31.71 28.39
CA LEU A 284 4.43 -31.51 29.25
C LEU A 284 5.14 -32.85 29.48
N LEU A 285 6.19 -33.13 28.70
CA LEU A 285 7.22 -34.08 29.13
C LEU A 285 8.14 -33.40 30.15
N SER A 286 8.30 -34.08 31.27
CA SER A 286 8.83 -33.63 32.55
C SER A 286 10.31 -33.20 32.53
N ASN A 287 10.59 -32.19 33.36
CA ASN A 287 11.83 -31.88 34.08
C ASN A 287 13.11 -31.60 33.27
N ARG A 288 13.47 -30.32 33.20
CA ARG A 288 14.84 -29.90 33.51
C ARG A 288 14.87 -28.57 34.26
N ALA A 289 15.79 -28.52 35.22
CA ALA A 289 15.84 -27.61 36.35
C ALA A 289 16.04 -26.14 35.96
N SER A 290 15.36 -25.27 36.71
CA SER A 290 15.77 -23.89 36.93
C SER A 290 17.24 -23.86 37.38
N SER A 291 18.03 -23.02 36.73
CA SER A 291 19.17 -22.38 37.38
C SER A 291 18.95 -20.88 37.29
N ASP A 292 18.58 -20.31 38.43
CA ASP A 292 18.65 -18.90 38.80
C ASP A 292 19.95 -18.28 38.29
N ILE A 293 19.91 -17.23 37.46
CA ILE A 293 20.70 -15.97 37.59
C ILE A 293 20.09 -14.90 36.65
N SER A 294 19.27 -13.99 37.17
CA SER A 294 19.41 -12.53 36.96
C SER A 294 18.49 -11.82 37.95
N GLY A 295 19.04 -10.86 38.69
CA GLY A 295 18.40 -10.27 39.86
C GLY A 295 17.41 -9.15 39.52
N ASP A 296 16.49 -8.91 40.46
CA ASP A 296 15.46 -7.87 40.51
C ASP A 296 16.00 -6.42 40.54
N ARG A 297 16.87 -6.03 39.61
CA ARG A 297 17.33 -4.65 39.46
C ARG A 297 17.13 -4.01 38.09
N ASP A 298 16.76 -4.78 37.07
CA ASP A 298 16.55 -4.23 35.72
C ASP A 298 15.09 -3.86 35.42
N ILE A 299 14.11 -4.39 36.14
CA ILE A 299 12.67 -4.14 35.87
C ILE A 299 12.23 -2.74 36.35
N ALA A 300 12.88 -2.18 37.36
CA ALA A 300 12.52 -0.86 37.88
C ALA A 300 13.14 0.31 37.09
N GLU A 301 14.20 0.07 36.32
CA GLU A 301 14.82 1.06 35.43
C GLU A 301 14.13 1.12 34.05
N GLU A 302 13.64 -0.02 33.55
CA GLU A 302 12.84 -0.06 32.31
C GLU A 302 11.45 0.60 32.48
N ASP A 303 10.81 0.45 33.64
CA ASP A 303 9.47 1.02 33.89
C ASP A 303 9.49 2.56 34.07
N ALA A 304 10.62 3.12 34.51
CA ALA A 304 10.83 4.56 34.65
C ALA A 304 11.12 5.27 33.31
N LEU A 305 11.70 4.56 32.34
CA LEU A 305 11.94 5.05 30.99
C LEU A 305 10.67 5.07 30.13
N LEU A 306 9.71 4.19 30.41
CA LEU A 306 8.44 4.08 29.67
C LEU A 306 7.33 5.01 30.18
N THR A 307 7.43 5.51 31.43
CA THR A 307 6.36 6.31 32.05
C THR A 307 6.72 7.78 32.29
N GLY A 308 7.98 8.17 32.09
CA GLY A 308 8.44 9.56 32.20
C GLY A 308 8.33 10.18 33.60
N GLN A 309 8.08 9.39 34.65
CA GLN A 309 7.99 9.90 36.03
C GLN A 309 9.34 9.85 36.75
N ARG A 310 9.82 11.01 37.22
CA ARG A 310 11.03 11.10 38.06
C ARG A 310 10.79 10.47 39.43
N THR A 311 11.65 9.52 39.81
CA THR A 311 11.75 9.00 41.17
C THR A 311 12.43 10.03 42.08
N ALA A 312 11.71 10.42 43.14
CA ALA A 312 12.12 11.45 44.08
C ALA A 312 13.28 10.98 44.98
N ARG A 313 14.41 11.69 44.94
CA ARG A 313 15.49 11.54 45.92
C ARG A 313 15.18 12.42 47.14
N MET A 314 14.99 11.80 48.30
CA MET A 314 14.93 12.49 49.60
C MET A 314 16.24 13.22 49.88
N GLU A 315 16.19 14.55 49.95
CA GLU A 315 17.25 15.38 50.55
C GLU A 315 17.03 15.51 52.06
N LYS A 316 18.09 15.21 52.82
CA LYS A 316 18.19 15.39 54.26
C LYS A 316 18.04 16.86 54.65
N GLU A 317 17.30 17.09 55.72
CA GLU A 317 17.08 18.41 56.33
C GLU A 317 18.39 19.07 56.79
N GLY A 318 18.66 20.27 56.27
CA GLY A 318 19.62 21.24 56.79
C GLY A 318 18.91 22.46 57.40
N PRO A 319 19.58 23.24 58.27
CA PRO A 319 18.92 24.15 59.20
C PRO A 319 18.16 25.30 58.52
N ARG A 320 16.97 25.60 59.08
CA ARG A 320 15.89 26.48 58.59
C ARG A 320 16.23 27.94 58.26
N SER A 321 17.48 28.40 58.32
CA SER A 321 17.84 29.79 58.02
C SER A 321 18.29 30.05 56.58
N TRP A 322 18.69 29.02 55.81
CA TRP A 322 19.26 29.22 54.47
C TRP A 322 18.21 29.22 53.34
N LYS A 323 17.06 28.57 53.54
CA LYS A 323 15.94 28.58 52.58
C LYS A 323 15.33 29.97 52.40
N LEU A 324 15.20 30.76 53.47
CA LEU A 324 14.61 32.10 53.42
C LEU A 324 15.47 33.07 52.60
N TRP A 325 16.79 33.05 52.77
CA TRP A 325 17.71 33.89 52.00
C TRP A 325 17.86 33.45 50.55
N ARG A 326 17.73 32.13 50.26
CA ARG A 326 17.71 31.61 48.89
C ARG A 326 16.44 32.04 48.15
N GLU A 327 15.28 31.99 48.79
CA GLU A 327 14.00 32.40 48.18
C GLU A 327 13.93 33.92 47.98
N ILE A 328 14.45 34.73 48.91
CA ILE A 328 14.60 36.18 48.72
C ILE A 328 15.57 36.48 47.58
N GLY A 329 16.71 35.77 47.51
CA GLY A 329 17.68 35.92 46.43
C GLY A 329 17.09 35.55 45.06
N LEU A 330 16.36 34.44 44.96
CA LEU A 330 15.67 34.00 43.74
C LEU A 330 14.54 34.96 43.35
N PHE A 331 13.81 35.52 44.30
CA PHE A 331 12.75 36.50 44.04
C PHE A 331 13.34 37.82 43.51
N VAL A 332 14.40 38.32 44.14
CA VAL A 332 15.10 39.53 43.67
C VAL A 332 15.74 39.30 42.29
N TRP A 333 16.33 38.12 42.06
CA TRP A 333 16.91 37.77 40.76
C TRP A 333 15.83 37.64 39.69
N ALA A 334 14.68 37.03 40.01
CA ALA A 334 13.53 36.93 39.10
C ALA A 334 12.98 38.31 38.74
N VAL A 335 12.82 39.22 39.70
CA VAL A 335 12.34 40.60 39.44
C VAL A 335 13.33 41.37 38.57
N ILE A 336 14.63 41.24 38.81
CA ILE A 336 15.68 41.87 37.98
C ILE A 336 15.69 41.26 36.57
N ALA A 337 15.55 39.95 36.45
CA ALA A 337 15.49 39.25 35.16
C ALA A 337 14.23 39.64 34.37
N THR A 338 13.06 39.74 35.02
CA THR A 338 11.82 40.20 34.39
C THR A 338 11.92 41.65 33.96
N ALA A 339 12.51 42.53 34.79
CA ALA A 339 12.77 43.91 34.41
C ALA A 339 13.75 44.01 33.23
N ALA A 340 14.80 43.19 33.20
CA ALA A 340 15.75 43.12 32.09
C ALA A 340 15.09 42.60 30.80
N VAL A 341 14.20 41.61 30.89
CA VAL A 341 13.43 41.10 29.75
C VAL A 341 12.44 42.14 29.24
N ILE A 342 11.76 42.89 30.11
CA ILE A 342 10.86 43.97 29.71
C ILE A 342 11.65 45.11 29.07
N VAL A 343 12.80 45.49 29.62
CA VAL A 343 13.68 46.52 29.04
C VAL A 343 14.23 46.05 27.69
N LEU A 344 14.66 44.78 27.57
CA LEU A 344 15.08 44.18 26.31
C LEU A 344 13.93 44.12 25.29
N ALA A 345 12.72 43.77 25.71
CA ALA A 345 11.54 43.75 24.86
C ALA A 345 11.15 45.15 24.37
N VAL A 346 11.27 46.17 25.22
CA VAL A 346 11.04 47.58 24.84
C VAL A 346 12.15 48.12 23.94
N ILE A 347 13.40 47.70 24.15
CA ILE A 347 14.53 48.02 23.26
C ILE A 347 14.36 47.30 21.91
N PHE A 348 13.92 46.04 21.89
CA PHE A 348 13.61 45.29 20.66
C PHE A 348 12.39 45.87 19.93
N GLN A 349 11.36 46.32 20.65
CA GLN A 349 10.21 47.01 20.05
C GLN A 349 10.58 48.40 19.49
N ARG A 350 11.54 49.10 20.09
CA ARG A 350 12.07 50.37 19.56
C ARG A 350 13.15 50.20 18.49
N ALA A 351 13.83 49.05 18.44
CA ALA A 351 14.78 48.70 17.39
C ALA A 351 14.12 47.98 16.20
N GLY A 352 12.91 47.45 16.37
CA GLY A 352 12.15 46.71 15.36
C GLY A 352 11.21 47.56 14.49
N SER A 353 11.15 48.88 14.67
CA SER A 353 10.22 49.73 13.89
C SER A 353 10.80 50.32 12.60
N ASP A 354 11.99 49.89 12.15
CA ASP A 354 12.58 50.33 10.87
C ASP A 354 13.18 49.17 10.04
N SER A 355 12.65 47.96 10.20
CA SER A 355 12.86 46.88 9.22
C SER A 355 11.73 46.90 8.19
N LYS A 356 11.66 47.97 7.38
CA LYS A 356 11.25 47.78 6.00
C LYS A 356 12.36 46.96 5.35
N THR A 357 12.21 45.64 5.31
CA THR A 357 12.91 44.81 4.34
C THR A 357 12.50 45.37 2.98
N SER A 358 13.37 46.19 2.40
CA SER A 358 13.28 46.58 1.01
C SER A 358 13.47 45.29 0.21
N HIS A 359 12.39 44.58 -0.12
CA HIS A 359 12.43 43.63 -1.21
C HIS A 359 12.89 44.42 -2.43
N ALA A 360 14.10 44.14 -2.91
CA ALA A 360 14.57 44.74 -4.14
C ALA A 360 13.54 44.42 -5.23
N SER A 361 12.89 45.45 -5.73
CA SER A 361 11.79 45.40 -6.71
C SER A 361 12.34 45.10 -8.10
N GLY A 362 12.91 43.91 -8.29
CA GLY A 362 13.48 43.45 -9.56
C GLY A 362 12.71 42.25 -10.15
N LYS A 363 12.84 42.07 -11.46
CA LYS A 363 12.41 40.87 -12.19
C LYS A 363 13.09 39.63 -11.59
N LYS A 364 12.34 38.57 -11.35
CA LYS A 364 12.84 37.30 -10.80
C LYS A 364 12.30 36.11 -11.57
N ASN A 365 13.04 35.01 -11.55
CA ASN A 365 12.57 33.69 -11.96
C ASN A 365 12.56 32.76 -10.75
N LEU A 366 11.63 31.80 -10.73
CA LEU A 366 11.58 30.71 -9.76
C LEU A 366 11.46 29.38 -10.51
N ILE A 367 12.38 28.47 -10.23
CA ILE A 367 12.32 27.09 -10.72
C ILE A 367 12.04 26.19 -9.52
N PHE A 368 10.94 25.47 -9.55
CA PHE A 368 10.61 24.49 -8.54
C PHE A 368 10.81 23.10 -9.12
N MET A 369 11.69 22.30 -8.51
CA MET A 369 11.92 20.93 -8.97
C MET A 369 11.33 19.92 -8.00
N VAL A 370 10.57 18.96 -8.51
CA VAL A 370 9.98 17.88 -7.72
C VAL A 370 10.64 16.56 -8.10
N SER A 371 11.16 15.83 -7.13
CA SER A 371 11.66 14.46 -7.32
C SER A 371 10.66 13.47 -6.73
N ASP A 372 9.62 13.10 -7.48
CA ASP A 372 8.51 12.26 -6.99
C ASP A 372 9.05 10.96 -6.37
N GLY A 373 8.68 10.64 -5.12
CA GLY A 373 9.10 9.42 -4.44
C GLY A 373 10.58 9.35 -3.99
N MET A 374 11.37 10.42 -4.14
CA MET A 374 12.80 10.44 -3.81
C MET A 374 13.08 10.72 -2.32
N GLY A 375 13.16 9.66 -1.51
CA GLY A 375 13.66 9.74 -0.14
C GLY A 375 15.20 9.82 -0.02
N PRO A 376 15.73 10.06 1.20
CA PRO A 376 17.17 10.15 1.45
C PRO A 376 17.96 8.88 1.07
N THR A 377 17.33 7.70 1.17
CA THR A 377 17.98 6.43 0.80
C THR A 377 18.19 6.32 -0.71
N SER A 378 17.31 6.87 -1.54
CA SER A 378 17.43 6.87 -3.01
C SER A 378 18.74 7.53 -3.46
N LEU A 379 19.16 8.59 -2.78
CA LEU A 379 20.44 9.28 -3.04
C LEU A 379 21.63 8.45 -2.57
N SER A 380 21.52 7.83 -1.39
CA SER A 380 22.61 7.00 -0.85
C SER A 380 22.87 5.77 -1.74
N LEU A 381 21.80 5.12 -2.20
CA LEU A 381 21.84 4.03 -3.18
C LEU A 381 22.52 4.50 -4.48
N THR A 382 22.03 5.61 -5.04
CA THR A 382 22.50 6.14 -6.33
C THR A 382 23.95 6.63 -6.28
N ARG A 383 24.36 7.29 -5.20
CA ARG A 383 25.74 7.78 -5.01
C ARG A 383 26.73 6.62 -5.02
N SER A 384 26.47 5.57 -4.24
CA SER A 384 27.34 4.40 -4.18
C SER A 384 27.34 3.61 -5.50
N PHE A 385 26.20 3.54 -6.19
CA PHE A 385 26.10 2.97 -7.53
C PHE A 385 26.95 3.73 -8.55
N MET A 386 26.83 5.07 -8.59
CA MET A 386 27.62 5.94 -9.46
C MET A 386 29.11 5.78 -9.19
N GLN A 387 29.51 5.77 -7.91
CA GLN A 387 30.90 5.55 -7.50
C GLN A 387 31.45 4.21 -8.00
N TYR A 388 30.68 3.13 -7.82
CA TYR A 388 31.05 1.81 -8.32
C TYR A 388 31.19 1.80 -9.86
N LYS A 389 30.18 2.30 -10.57
CA LYS A 389 30.11 2.29 -12.03
C LYS A 389 31.24 3.09 -12.69
N ASN A 390 31.60 4.23 -12.09
CA ASN A 390 32.61 5.13 -12.64
C ASN A 390 34.03 4.86 -12.09
N GLY A 391 34.19 3.96 -11.12
CA GLY A 391 35.45 3.81 -10.38
C GLY A 391 35.82 5.08 -9.60
N ALA A 392 34.82 5.87 -9.21
CA ALA A 392 34.98 7.13 -8.51
C ALA A 392 35.28 6.92 -7.02
N PRO A 393 36.02 7.85 -6.37
CA PRO A 393 36.35 7.74 -4.96
C PRO A 393 35.11 7.92 -4.07
N PHE A 394 35.17 7.38 -2.85
CA PHE A 394 34.05 7.38 -1.90
C PHE A 394 33.51 8.78 -1.53
N ASN A 395 34.32 9.82 -1.72
CA ASN A 395 33.98 11.22 -1.42
C ASN A 395 33.37 11.97 -2.62
N GLU A 396 33.27 11.34 -3.78
CA GLU A 396 32.56 11.91 -4.92
C GLU A 396 31.05 11.88 -4.64
N GLN A 397 30.42 13.03 -4.78
CA GLN A 397 29.00 13.24 -4.47
C GLN A 397 28.21 13.46 -5.76
N LEU A 398 26.89 13.24 -5.71
CA LEU A 398 26.00 13.76 -6.74
C LEU A 398 26.02 15.29 -6.71
N VAL A 399 25.62 15.95 -7.79
CA VAL A 399 25.59 17.42 -7.80
C VAL A 399 24.56 17.92 -6.77
N ILE A 400 23.38 17.31 -6.74
CA ILE A 400 22.29 17.66 -5.81
C ILE A 400 22.70 17.58 -4.32
N ASP A 401 23.60 16.66 -3.95
CA ASP A 401 24.08 16.50 -2.56
C ASP A 401 24.71 17.80 -2.02
N GLN A 402 25.35 18.57 -2.89
CA GLN A 402 26.07 19.80 -2.53
C GLN A 402 25.12 20.98 -2.24
N HIS A 403 23.83 20.80 -2.52
CA HIS A 403 22.80 21.83 -2.44
C HIS A 403 21.76 21.56 -1.34
N LEU A 404 21.99 20.58 -0.47
CA LEU A 404 21.09 20.23 0.63
C LEU A 404 21.01 21.38 1.65
N ILE A 405 19.80 21.84 1.95
CA ILE A 405 19.54 22.92 2.92
C ILE A 405 18.65 22.49 4.09
N GLY A 406 17.83 21.45 3.90
CA GLY A 406 16.82 21.09 4.88
C GLY A 406 16.09 19.79 4.56
N GLN A 407 14.95 19.59 5.22
CA GLN A 407 14.04 18.45 5.09
C GLN A 407 12.59 18.93 5.09
N SER A 408 11.71 18.19 4.41
CA SER A 408 10.28 18.40 4.33
C SER A 408 9.54 17.20 4.92
N ARG A 409 8.60 17.47 5.82
CA ARG A 409 7.61 16.50 6.33
C ARG A 409 6.42 16.49 5.39
N THR A 410 5.91 15.30 5.09
CA THR A 410 5.10 15.13 3.87
C THR A 410 3.65 14.74 4.09
N ARG A 411 3.22 14.37 5.31
CA ARG A 411 1.87 13.84 5.61
C ARG A 411 0.72 14.62 4.95
N SER A 412 -0.38 13.96 4.65
CA SER A 412 -1.60 14.63 4.16
C SER A 412 -2.58 14.92 5.31
N ALA A 413 -3.70 15.56 4.99
CA ALA A 413 -4.80 15.77 5.93
C ALA A 413 -5.54 14.46 6.26
N SER A 414 -5.51 13.48 5.36
CA SER A 414 -6.23 12.21 5.49
C SER A 414 -5.36 11.02 5.90
N SER A 415 -4.03 11.16 5.90
CA SER A 415 -3.09 10.07 6.17
C SER A 415 -1.73 10.58 6.67
N LEU A 416 -1.05 9.79 7.50
CA LEU A 416 0.35 10.05 7.87
C LEU A 416 1.32 9.81 6.71
N ILE A 417 0.87 9.11 5.67
CA ILE A 417 1.58 8.87 4.42
C ILE A 417 0.80 9.57 3.32
N THR A 418 1.39 10.60 2.72
CA THR A 418 0.76 11.35 1.62
C THR A 418 0.81 10.57 0.31
N ASP A 419 -0.03 10.94 -0.64
CA ASP A 419 0.22 10.67 -2.05
C ASP A 419 0.76 11.94 -2.76
N SER A 420 1.17 11.80 -4.02
CA SER A 420 1.68 12.90 -4.85
C SER A 420 0.66 14.04 -5.00
N ALA A 421 -0.64 13.72 -5.08
CA ALA A 421 -1.70 14.72 -5.23
C ALA A 421 -1.78 15.66 -4.01
N ALA A 422 -1.86 15.10 -2.80
CA ALA A 422 -1.86 15.89 -1.57
C ALA A 422 -0.51 16.56 -1.31
N GLY A 423 0.61 15.90 -1.65
CA GLY A 423 1.96 16.43 -1.52
C GLY A 423 2.18 17.66 -2.40
N ALA A 424 1.83 17.56 -3.68
CA ALA A 424 1.92 18.64 -4.64
C ALA A 424 0.90 19.77 -4.38
N THR A 425 -0.30 19.45 -3.87
CA THR A 425 -1.26 20.48 -3.41
C THR A 425 -0.67 21.31 -2.26
N ALA A 426 0.12 20.70 -1.37
CA ALA A 426 0.80 21.45 -0.32
C ALA A 426 1.86 22.41 -0.88
N PHE A 427 2.56 22.04 -1.95
CA PHE A 427 3.50 22.93 -2.64
C PHE A 427 2.80 24.03 -3.43
N SER A 428 1.70 23.70 -4.10
CA SER A 428 1.04 24.61 -5.03
C SER A 428 0.11 25.60 -4.33
N CYS A 429 -0.68 25.14 -3.34
CA CYS A 429 -1.65 25.93 -2.59
C CYS A 429 -1.17 26.41 -1.21
N ALA A 430 0.00 25.94 -0.74
CA ALA A 430 0.45 26.12 0.65
C ALA A 430 -0.55 25.59 1.70
N GLN A 431 -1.32 24.55 1.36
CA GLN A 431 -2.38 23.99 2.21
C GLN A 431 -2.36 22.46 2.20
N LYS A 432 -2.67 21.85 3.35
CA LYS A 432 -2.86 20.40 3.43
C LYS A 432 -4.15 19.99 2.72
N SER A 433 -4.09 18.86 2.02
CA SER A 433 -5.25 18.23 1.41
C SER A 433 -5.33 16.73 1.71
N TYR A 434 -6.39 16.05 1.28
CA TYR A 434 -6.55 14.61 1.36
C TYR A 434 -5.88 13.90 0.18
N ASN A 435 -5.48 12.64 0.38
CA ASN A 435 -4.82 11.87 -0.67
C ASN A 435 -5.73 11.72 -1.89
N GLY A 436 -5.19 11.99 -3.08
CA GLY A 436 -5.92 11.97 -4.35
C GLY A 436 -6.58 13.29 -4.74
N ALA A 437 -6.51 14.35 -3.93
CA ALA A 437 -7.05 15.66 -4.28
C ALA A 437 -6.05 16.47 -5.13
N ILE A 438 -6.53 17.07 -6.22
CA ILE A 438 -5.73 17.97 -7.06
C ILE A 438 -6.16 19.41 -6.76
N SER A 439 -5.33 20.18 -6.06
CA SER A 439 -5.57 21.60 -5.74
C SER A 439 -6.94 21.89 -5.11
N VAL A 440 -7.41 20.95 -4.31
CA VAL A 440 -8.70 20.98 -3.62
C VAL A 440 -8.43 20.85 -2.13
N THR A 441 -9.17 21.58 -1.30
CA THR A 441 -9.07 21.55 0.17
C THR A 441 -9.84 20.35 0.75
N PRO A 442 -9.64 19.99 2.03
CA PRO A 442 -10.40 18.94 2.71
C PRO A 442 -11.93 19.12 2.68
N ASP A 443 -12.41 20.36 2.50
CA ASP A 443 -13.83 20.68 2.39
C ASP A 443 -14.37 20.58 0.96
N HIS A 444 -13.59 20.00 0.02
CA HIS A 444 -13.91 19.90 -1.41
C HIS A 444 -14.09 21.24 -2.12
N GLU A 445 -13.41 22.28 -1.64
CA GLU A 445 -13.35 23.60 -2.27
C GLU A 445 -12.00 23.79 -2.98
N PRO A 446 -11.95 24.44 -4.15
CA PRO A 446 -10.69 24.71 -4.83
C PRO A 446 -9.82 25.66 -3.99
N CYS A 447 -8.51 25.44 -4.01
CA CYS A 447 -7.48 26.37 -3.53
C CYS A 447 -6.69 26.88 -4.73
N GLY A 448 -6.42 28.19 -4.82
CA GLY A 448 -5.58 28.73 -5.88
C GLY A 448 -4.13 28.26 -5.75
N THR A 449 -3.42 28.19 -6.86
CA THR A 449 -2.03 27.72 -6.90
C THR A 449 -1.04 28.87 -7.11
N VAL A 450 0.21 28.63 -6.72
CA VAL A 450 1.32 29.56 -6.98
C VAL A 450 1.55 29.80 -8.48
N LEU A 451 1.30 28.80 -9.34
CA LEU A 451 1.43 28.95 -10.79
C LEU A 451 0.35 29.89 -11.33
N GLU A 452 -0.90 29.73 -10.90
CA GLU A 452 -2.00 30.61 -11.31
C GLU A 452 -1.80 32.04 -10.81
N ALA A 453 -1.33 32.18 -9.56
CA ALA A 453 -1.00 33.48 -8.98
C ALA A 453 0.17 34.14 -9.73
N ALA A 454 1.19 33.37 -10.12
CA ALA A 454 2.28 33.82 -10.97
C ALA A 454 1.76 34.28 -12.34
N LYS A 455 0.90 33.49 -12.98
CA LYS A 455 0.30 33.85 -14.27
C LYS A 455 -0.50 35.14 -14.19
N LYS A 456 -1.36 35.26 -13.18
CA LYS A 456 -2.19 36.46 -12.94
C LYS A 456 -1.33 37.69 -12.67
N ALA A 457 -0.16 37.51 -12.04
CA ALA A 457 0.81 38.57 -11.78
C ALA A 457 1.69 38.92 -13.00
N GLY A 458 1.55 38.22 -14.13
CA GLY A 458 2.27 38.49 -15.38
C GLY A 458 3.52 37.64 -15.63
N TYR A 459 3.82 36.66 -14.77
CA TYR A 459 4.90 35.71 -15.03
C TYR A 459 4.53 34.76 -16.16
N MET A 460 5.53 34.34 -16.95
CA MET A 460 5.38 33.15 -17.79
C MET A 460 5.42 31.89 -16.93
N THR A 461 4.73 30.84 -17.37
CA THR A 461 4.53 29.63 -16.56
C THR A 461 4.83 28.37 -17.38
N GLY A 462 5.50 27.40 -16.75
CA GLY A 462 5.86 26.15 -17.42
C GLY A 462 5.78 24.92 -16.52
N LEU A 463 5.47 23.78 -17.13
CA LEU A 463 5.46 22.45 -16.53
C LEU A 463 6.28 21.50 -17.43
N VAL A 464 7.25 20.80 -16.83
CA VAL A 464 8.11 19.83 -17.52
C VAL A 464 8.18 18.56 -16.69
N VAL A 465 7.73 17.42 -17.21
CA VAL A 465 7.66 16.15 -16.47
C VAL A 465 8.08 14.98 -17.35
N THR A 466 8.37 13.82 -16.76
CA THR A 466 8.60 12.56 -17.50
C THR A 466 7.41 11.61 -17.47
N THR A 467 6.41 11.83 -16.63
CA THR A 467 5.11 11.13 -16.65
C THR A 467 4.14 11.76 -17.66
N ARG A 468 2.89 11.30 -17.64
CA ARG A 468 1.74 12.03 -18.17
C ARG A 468 1.72 13.46 -17.62
N ILE A 469 1.54 14.45 -18.50
CA ILE A 469 1.39 15.85 -18.05
C ILE A 469 0.16 16.05 -17.13
N THR A 470 -0.79 15.12 -17.18
CA THR A 470 -2.02 15.07 -16.37
C THR A 470 -1.85 14.34 -15.04
N ASP A 471 -0.67 13.77 -14.75
CA ASP A 471 -0.42 13.15 -13.46
C ASP A 471 -0.45 14.17 -12.32
N ALA A 472 -0.53 13.70 -11.08
CA ALA A 472 -0.95 14.51 -9.95
C ALA A 472 -0.04 15.72 -9.69
N THR A 473 1.28 15.55 -9.75
CA THR A 473 2.22 16.64 -9.44
C THR A 473 2.05 17.84 -10.38
N PRO A 474 2.15 17.72 -11.73
CA PRO A 474 1.89 18.84 -12.63
C PRO A 474 0.43 19.32 -12.56
N ALA A 475 -0.54 18.42 -12.41
CA ALA A 475 -1.95 18.77 -12.30
C ALA A 475 -2.22 19.69 -11.11
N CYS A 476 -1.58 19.47 -9.96
CA CYS A 476 -1.73 20.30 -8.76
C CYS A 476 -1.25 21.75 -8.94
N PHE A 477 -0.55 22.09 -10.02
CA PHE A 477 -0.20 23.48 -10.33
C PHE A 477 -1.19 24.15 -11.28
N ALA A 478 -2.00 23.40 -12.04
CA ALA A 478 -2.76 23.95 -13.17
C ALA A 478 -4.20 23.41 -13.33
N ALA A 479 -4.67 22.57 -12.42
CA ALA A 479 -6.00 21.98 -12.43
C ALA A 479 -6.55 21.80 -11.01
N HIS A 480 -7.87 21.57 -10.93
CA HIS A 480 -8.63 21.37 -9.69
C HIS A 480 -9.65 20.26 -9.91
N VAL A 481 -9.38 19.10 -9.33
CA VAL A 481 -10.29 17.96 -9.36
C VAL A 481 -10.31 17.24 -8.01
N ASN A 482 -11.47 16.71 -7.68
CA ASN A 482 -11.70 16.01 -6.44
C ASN A 482 -10.95 14.67 -6.34
N MET A 483 -10.62 14.08 -7.49
CA MET A 483 -9.95 12.78 -7.61
C MET A 483 -8.89 12.86 -8.73
N ARG A 484 -7.64 12.53 -8.42
CA ARG A 484 -6.51 12.52 -9.37
C ARG A 484 -6.73 11.62 -10.59
N SER A 485 -7.62 10.63 -10.47
CA SER A 485 -7.99 9.75 -11.57
C SER A 485 -8.81 10.43 -12.68
N GLU A 486 -9.29 11.67 -12.47
CA GLU A 486 -9.98 12.44 -13.51
C GLU A 486 -9.01 13.10 -14.51
N GLU A 487 -8.01 12.35 -15.00
CA GLU A 487 -6.96 12.86 -15.91
C GLU A 487 -7.50 13.48 -17.21
N ASP A 488 -8.59 12.95 -17.75
CA ASP A 488 -9.26 13.51 -18.93
C ASP A 488 -9.75 14.94 -18.70
N ARG A 489 -10.23 15.23 -17.47
CA ARG A 489 -10.69 16.55 -17.06
C ARG A 489 -9.51 17.46 -16.71
N ILE A 490 -8.47 16.91 -16.10
CA ILE A 490 -7.21 17.63 -15.87
C ILE A 490 -6.66 18.12 -17.22
N ALA A 491 -6.65 17.29 -18.26
CA ALA A 491 -6.20 17.67 -19.61
C ALA A 491 -6.96 18.89 -20.16
N GLU A 492 -8.29 18.90 -19.99
CA GLU A 492 -9.14 20.02 -20.40
C GLU A 492 -8.79 21.32 -19.65
N GLN A 493 -8.66 21.24 -18.33
CA GLN A 493 -8.35 22.41 -17.50
C GLN A 493 -6.96 22.97 -17.82
N MET A 494 -5.96 22.11 -18.01
CA MET A 494 -4.58 22.52 -18.29
C MET A 494 -4.45 23.29 -19.63
N VAL A 495 -5.32 23.01 -20.61
CA VAL A 495 -5.35 23.75 -21.88
C VAL A 495 -6.22 25.00 -21.83
N GLY A 496 -6.83 25.31 -20.69
CA GLY A 496 -7.58 26.53 -20.42
C GLY A 496 -9.10 26.38 -20.42
N ASP A 497 -9.65 25.15 -20.44
CA ASP A 497 -11.08 24.91 -20.20
C ASP A 497 -11.36 24.87 -18.68
N TYR A 498 -11.18 26.04 -18.07
CA TYR A 498 -11.02 26.24 -16.64
C TYR A 498 -11.50 27.64 -16.24
N PRO A 499 -12.02 27.92 -15.01
CA PRO A 499 -12.55 29.24 -14.66
C PRO A 499 -11.62 30.44 -14.84
N LEU A 500 -10.30 30.25 -14.80
CA LEU A 500 -9.33 31.33 -15.07
C LEU A 500 -8.86 31.40 -16.53
N GLY A 501 -9.32 30.48 -17.38
CA GLY A 501 -8.81 30.29 -18.73
C GLY A 501 -7.40 29.68 -18.71
N ARG A 502 -6.60 30.01 -19.73
CA ARG A 502 -5.24 29.46 -19.88
C ARG A 502 -4.28 30.01 -18.83
N VAL A 503 -3.82 29.15 -17.93
CA VAL A 503 -2.86 29.50 -16.88
C VAL A 503 -1.43 29.03 -17.13
N VAL A 504 -1.21 28.09 -18.05
CA VAL A 504 0.10 27.54 -18.40
C VAL A 504 0.56 28.04 -19.78
N ASP A 505 1.83 28.41 -19.94
CA ASP A 505 2.40 28.82 -21.24
C ASP A 505 3.22 27.71 -21.91
N LEU A 506 3.83 26.82 -21.15
CA LEU A 506 4.63 25.71 -21.68
C LEU A 506 4.32 24.41 -20.93
N MET A 507 4.04 23.34 -21.67
CA MET A 507 3.85 22.00 -21.12
C MET A 507 4.67 21.00 -21.93
N PHE A 508 5.58 20.28 -21.26
CA PHE A 508 6.34 19.17 -21.83
C PHE A 508 6.20 17.91 -20.97
N GLY A 509 5.80 16.80 -21.59
CA GLY A 509 5.69 15.51 -20.91
C GLY A 509 5.13 14.42 -21.82
N GLY A 510 4.66 13.34 -21.22
CA GLY A 510 3.86 12.31 -21.87
C GLY A 510 2.35 12.54 -21.72
N GLY A 511 1.57 11.48 -21.85
CA GLY A 511 0.13 11.46 -21.58
C GLY A 511 -0.74 11.89 -22.75
N ARG A 512 -0.23 11.78 -23.99
CA ARG A 512 -0.98 12.11 -25.20
C ARG A 512 -2.33 11.41 -25.28
N CYS A 513 -2.47 10.22 -24.70
CA CYS A 513 -3.72 9.47 -24.75
C CYS A 513 -4.92 10.19 -24.08
N HIS A 514 -4.70 11.05 -23.07
CA HIS A 514 -5.76 11.84 -22.43
C HIS A 514 -6.20 13.06 -23.26
N PHE A 515 -5.46 13.37 -24.35
CA PHE A 515 -5.71 14.52 -25.21
C PHE A 515 -6.34 14.15 -26.55
N LEU A 516 -6.31 12.87 -26.93
CA LEU A 516 -6.86 12.36 -28.17
C LEU A 516 -8.29 11.84 -27.98
N PRO A 517 -9.20 12.05 -28.94
CA PRO A 517 -10.57 11.55 -28.84
C PRO A 517 -10.61 10.02 -28.93
N ASN A 518 -11.62 9.39 -28.30
CA ASN A 518 -11.84 7.94 -28.30
C ASN A 518 -11.88 7.32 -29.71
N SER A 519 -12.38 8.05 -30.71
CA SER A 519 -12.31 7.67 -32.13
C SER A 519 -10.90 7.42 -32.69
N THR A 520 -9.84 7.81 -31.98
CA THR A 520 -8.45 7.44 -32.28
C THR A 520 -8.11 6.09 -31.61
N ILE A 521 -8.68 5.03 -32.18
CA ILE A 521 -8.55 3.64 -31.69
C ILE A 521 -7.06 3.29 -31.58
N ASP A 522 -6.68 2.65 -30.47
CA ASP A 522 -5.31 2.23 -30.08
C ASP A 522 -4.37 3.34 -29.55
N SER A 523 -4.84 4.59 -29.36
CA SER A 523 -3.97 5.66 -28.79
C SER A 523 -4.67 6.63 -27.84
N SER A 524 -5.96 6.44 -27.56
CA SER A 524 -6.73 7.28 -26.65
C SER A 524 -6.99 6.57 -25.32
N CYS A 525 -6.91 7.32 -24.23
CA CYS A 525 -7.34 6.92 -22.89
C CYS A 525 -8.74 7.47 -22.56
N ARG A 526 -9.31 8.31 -23.43
CA ARG A 526 -10.57 9.01 -23.17
C ARG A 526 -11.77 8.11 -23.40
N ALA A 527 -12.79 8.27 -22.56
CA ALA A 527 -14.09 7.64 -22.79
C ALA A 527 -14.98 8.39 -23.81
N ASP A 528 -14.63 9.64 -24.12
CA ASP A 528 -15.39 10.53 -25.01
C ASP A 528 -14.64 10.88 -26.31
N ASP A 529 -15.34 11.50 -27.26
CA ASP A 529 -14.78 11.93 -28.54
C ASP A 529 -14.25 13.38 -28.52
N ARG A 530 -13.87 13.92 -27.34
CA ARG A 530 -13.31 15.27 -27.28
C ARG A 530 -11.84 15.25 -27.71
N ASP A 531 -11.51 16.09 -28.68
CA ASP A 531 -10.13 16.35 -29.09
C ASP A 531 -9.56 17.55 -28.31
N ILE A 532 -8.75 17.26 -27.30
CA ILE A 532 -8.15 18.27 -26.43
C ILE A 532 -6.93 18.92 -27.09
N VAL A 533 -6.27 18.24 -28.03
CA VAL A 533 -5.21 18.86 -28.86
C VAL A 533 -5.81 20.00 -29.69
N ASP A 534 -6.96 19.78 -30.30
CA ASP A 534 -7.68 20.82 -31.05
C ASP A 534 -8.24 21.91 -30.15
N LEU A 535 -8.66 21.58 -28.92
CA LEU A 535 -9.00 22.57 -27.90
C LEU A 535 -7.78 23.43 -27.51
N ALA A 536 -6.62 22.82 -27.32
CA ALA A 536 -5.37 23.52 -27.03
C ALA A 536 -5.00 24.49 -28.15
N LYS A 537 -5.08 24.06 -29.42
CA LYS A 537 -4.85 24.93 -30.58
C LYS A 537 -5.83 26.11 -30.62
N LYS A 538 -7.12 25.88 -30.33
CA LYS A 538 -8.13 26.95 -30.24
C LYS A 538 -7.80 27.93 -29.11
N ASN A 539 -7.22 27.43 -28.02
CA ASN A 539 -6.70 28.23 -26.91
C ASN A 539 -5.27 28.75 -27.16
N GLY A 540 -4.78 28.67 -28.39
CA GLY A 540 -3.56 29.33 -28.86
C GLY A 540 -2.27 28.52 -28.69
N PHE A 541 -2.33 27.26 -28.25
CA PHE A 541 -1.16 26.38 -28.14
C PHE A 541 -0.63 25.95 -29.51
N ASN A 542 0.68 26.05 -29.67
CA ASN A 542 1.42 25.22 -30.60
C ASN A 542 1.48 23.79 -30.06
N TYR A 543 1.51 22.80 -30.95
CA TYR A 543 1.50 21.39 -30.57
C TYR A 543 2.60 20.61 -31.30
N ILE A 544 3.36 19.83 -30.53
CA ILE A 544 4.34 18.86 -31.02
C ILE A 544 4.18 17.55 -30.23
N SER A 545 4.51 16.42 -30.84
CA SER A 545 4.22 15.11 -30.23
C SER A 545 5.30 14.05 -30.41
N ASP A 546 6.45 14.41 -30.95
CA ASP A 546 7.52 13.47 -31.24
C ASP A 546 8.91 14.11 -31.12
N ARG A 547 9.96 13.28 -31.21
CA ARG A 547 11.35 13.72 -31.17
C ARG A 547 11.67 14.74 -32.27
N ALA A 548 11.18 14.53 -33.49
CA ALA A 548 11.46 15.42 -34.61
C ALA A 548 10.91 16.83 -34.36
N GLY A 549 9.69 16.93 -33.83
CA GLY A 549 9.07 18.17 -33.38
C GLY A 549 9.86 18.82 -32.25
N PHE A 550 10.32 18.04 -31.27
CA PHE A 550 11.18 18.55 -30.19
C PHE A 550 12.50 19.12 -30.70
N ASP A 551 13.22 18.40 -31.56
CA ASP A 551 14.51 18.84 -32.13
C ASP A 551 14.34 20.10 -32.99
N SER A 552 13.17 20.28 -33.62
CA SER A 552 12.85 21.48 -34.41
C SER A 552 12.82 22.77 -33.57
N LEU A 553 12.66 22.66 -32.24
CA LEU A 553 12.72 23.78 -31.30
C LEU A 553 14.13 24.33 -31.12
N LYS A 554 15.16 23.61 -31.58
CA LYS A 554 16.59 24.00 -31.51
C LYS A 554 17.01 24.39 -30.11
N GLY A 555 16.74 23.51 -29.13
CA GLY A 555 17.05 23.77 -27.72
C GLY A 555 16.25 24.95 -27.14
N GLY A 556 15.02 25.16 -27.60
CA GLY A 556 14.13 26.25 -27.16
C GLY A 556 14.27 27.56 -27.93
N ALA A 557 15.32 27.74 -28.75
CA ALA A 557 15.55 28.99 -29.49
C ALA A 557 14.56 29.26 -30.64
N SER A 558 13.82 28.24 -31.08
CA SER A 558 12.76 28.34 -32.10
C SER A 558 11.40 27.90 -31.54
N LEU A 559 11.24 27.94 -30.22
CA LEU A 559 9.98 27.64 -29.54
C LEU A 559 9.09 28.89 -29.53
N ASP A 560 7.86 28.73 -30.03
CA ASP A 560 6.82 29.76 -29.94
C ASP A 560 5.84 29.42 -28.81
N LEU A 561 5.69 30.35 -27.86
CA LEU A 561 4.73 30.21 -26.75
C LEU A 561 3.33 30.70 -27.15
N PRO A 562 2.26 30.07 -26.62
CA PRO A 562 2.29 28.92 -25.71
C PRO A 562 2.50 27.59 -26.45
N MET A 563 3.09 26.59 -25.77
CA MET A 563 3.53 25.31 -26.35
C MET A 563 3.04 24.12 -25.53
N LEU A 564 2.48 23.12 -26.23
CA LEU A 564 2.11 21.81 -25.72
C LEU A 564 2.93 20.73 -26.44
N GLY A 565 3.87 20.10 -25.74
CA GLY A 565 4.66 18.97 -26.24
C GLY A 565 4.31 17.68 -25.51
N LEU A 566 3.72 16.71 -26.23
CA LEU A 566 3.31 15.41 -25.69
C LEU A 566 4.06 14.27 -26.38
N PHE A 567 5.21 13.90 -25.83
CA PHE A 567 6.22 13.07 -26.50
C PHE A 567 6.03 11.55 -26.32
N ALA A 568 5.15 11.14 -25.41
CA ALA A 568 4.79 9.75 -25.17
C ALA A 568 3.27 9.59 -25.08
N GLU A 569 2.77 8.38 -25.37
CA GLU A 569 1.35 8.06 -25.25
C GLU A 569 0.88 8.12 -23.79
N THR A 570 1.61 7.44 -22.91
CA THR A 570 1.48 7.51 -21.45
C THR A 570 2.75 8.17 -20.89
N ASP A 571 3.49 7.51 -20.00
CA ASP A 571 4.73 8.05 -19.45
C ASP A 571 5.89 7.92 -20.45
N ILE A 572 6.87 8.83 -20.37
CA ILE A 572 8.16 8.62 -21.01
C ILE A 572 8.84 7.43 -20.31
N PRO A 573 9.45 6.48 -21.05
CA PRO A 573 10.09 5.31 -20.45
C PRO A 573 11.16 5.68 -19.41
N TYR A 574 11.44 4.76 -18.48
CA TYR A 574 12.51 4.95 -17.50
C TYR A 574 13.85 5.28 -18.18
N GLU A 575 14.70 6.10 -17.55
CA GLU A 575 15.99 6.53 -18.08
C GLU A 575 16.89 5.36 -18.47
N ILE A 576 16.83 4.24 -17.74
CA ILE A 576 17.59 3.03 -18.08
C ILE A 576 17.25 2.51 -19.49
N ASP A 577 15.99 2.64 -19.91
CA ASP A 577 15.46 2.23 -21.21
C ASP A 577 15.55 3.39 -22.22
N ARG A 578 15.01 4.56 -21.86
CA ARG A 578 14.89 5.77 -22.69
C ARG A 578 16.23 6.23 -23.26
N ARG A 579 17.33 6.07 -22.52
CA ARG A 579 18.69 6.40 -23.01
C ARG A 579 19.11 5.60 -24.26
N ASN A 580 18.45 4.48 -24.54
CA ASN A 580 18.62 3.67 -25.75
C ASN A 580 17.58 4.00 -26.84
N GLU A 581 16.66 4.93 -26.54
CA GLU A 581 15.56 5.41 -27.39
C GLU A 581 15.62 6.96 -27.51
N ASN A 582 16.83 7.55 -27.48
CA ASN A 582 17.02 9.01 -27.52
C ASN A 582 16.46 9.63 -28.82
N ASP A 583 16.40 8.87 -29.90
CA ASP A 583 15.80 9.25 -31.19
C ASP A 583 14.26 9.20 -31.18
N ILE A 584 13.65 8.70 -30.10
CA ILE A 584 12.20 8.60 -29.93
C ILE A 584 11.71 9.58 -28.84
N TYR A 585 12.42 9.65 -27.71
CA TYR A 585 11.99 10.44 -26.55
C TYR A 585 13.05 11.45 -26.13
N PRO A 586 12.67 12.73 -25.91
CA PRO A 586 13.54 13.67 -25.23
C PRO A 586 13.70 13.28 -23.75
N SER A 587 14.87 13.57 -23.19
CA SER A 587 15.15 13.39 -21.77
C SER A 587 14.68 14.58 -20.93
N LEU A 588 14.57 14.39 -19.61
CA LEU A 588 14.18 15.45 -18.68
C LEU A 588 15.08 16.70 -18.79
N HIS A 589 16.40 16.52 -18.87
CA HIS A 589 17.33 17.65 -18.97
C HIS A 589 17.19 18.40 -20.30
N GLU A 590 16.99 17.71 -21.43
CA GLU A 590 16.76 18.35 -22.73
C GLU A 590 15.47 19.20 -22.68
N MET A 591 14.38 18.64 -22.14
CA MET A 591 13.10 19.36 -22.02
C MET A 591 13.21 20.56 -21.09
N ALA A 592 13.91 20.42 -19.95
CA ALA A 592 14.15 21.50 -19.01
C ALA A 592 14.98 22.64 -19.63
N GLU A 593 16.06 22.32 -20.34
CA GLU A 593 16.91 23.30 -21.04
C GLU A 593 16.12 24.08 -22.09
N ALA A 594 15.33 23.38 -22.92
CA ALA A 594 14.48 24.02 -23.93
C ALA A 594 13.43 24.94 -23.30
N ALA A 595 12.79 24.50 -22.20
CA ALA A 595 11.79 25.29 -21.48
C ALA A 595 12.41 26.55 -20.84
N MET A 596 13.52 26.41 -20.11
CA MET A 596 14.22 27.53 -19.47
C MET A 596 14.69 28.55 -20.52
N LYS A 597 15.23 28.08 -21.65
CA LYS A 597 15.66 28.95 -22.74
C LYS A 597 14.50 29.76 -23.32
N ALA A 598 13.39 29.09 -23.64
CA ALA A 598 12.22 29.73 -24.24
C ALA A 598 11.55 30.73 -23.28
N LEU A 599 11.40 30.37 -22.00
CA LEU A 599 10.80 31.23 -20.98
C LEU A 599 11.70 32.44 -20.65
N SER A 600 13.02 32.25 -20.61
CA SER A 600 13.97 33.36 -20.44
C SER A 600 13.88 34.34 -21.62
N ASP A 601 13.92 33.84 -22.86
CA ASP A 601 13.80 34.67 -24.06
C ASP A 601 12.48 35.45 -24.10
N ALA A 602 11.37 34.77 -23.82
CA ALA A 602 10.02 35.35 -23.85
C ALA A 602 9.81 36.43 -22.79
N THR A 603 10.57 36.38 -21.69
CA THR A 603 10.46 37.35 -20.59
C THR A 603 11.52 38.43 -20.64
N ARG A 604 12.48 38.40 -21.58
CA ARG A 604 13.62 39.33 -21.64
C ARG A 604 13.20 40.80 -21.54
N ASP A 605 12.14 41.16 -22.26
CA ASP A 605 11.63 42.54 -22.33
C ASP A 605 10.39 42.78 -21.44
N SER A 606 10.13 41.87 -20.48
CA SER A 606 9.01 41.92 -19.51
C SER A 606 9.47 42.43 -18.14
N ASP A 607 8.55 43.01 -17.37
CA ASP A 607 8.76 43.35 -15.96
C ASP A 607 8.73 42.13 -15.02
N LYS A 608 8.18 41.01 -15.50
CA LYS A 608 8.12 39.72 -14.81
C LYS A 608 8.94 38.65 -15.52
N GLY A 609 9.51 37.76 -14.73
CA GLY A 609 10.21 36.58 -15.22
C GLY A 609 9.27 35.39 -15.41
N PHE A 610 9.70 34.21 -15.00
CA PHE A 610 8.90 33.00 -15.10
C PHE A 610 8.86 32.16 -13.81
N PHE A 611 7.81 31.35 -13.70
CA PHE A 611 7.71 30.21 -12.79
C PHE A 611 7.75 28.92 -13.61
N LEU A 612 8.64 28.00 -13.27
CA LEU A 612 8.79 26.72 -13.97
C LEU A 612 8.80 25.59 -12.95
N MET A 613 7.91 24.61 -13.11
CA MET A 613 7.96 23.35 -12.37
C MET A 613 8.59 22.26 -13.24
N ILE A 614 9.58 21.55 -12.70
CA ILE A 614 10.27 20.43 -13.36
C ILE A 614 10.16 19.20 -12.47
N GLU A 615 9.71 18.08 -13.01
CA GLU A 615 9.54 16.85 -12.23
C GLU A 615 10.43 15.70 -12.75
N GLY A 616 11.18 15.10 -11.82
CA GLY A 616 11.75 13.76 -11.98
C GLY A 616 10.71 12.72 -11.60
N SER A 617 9.72 12.52 -12.47
CA SER A 617 8.44 11.88 -12.12
C SER A 617 8.52 10.37 -11.89
N ARG A 618 9.44 9.69 -12.56
CA ARG A 618 9.49 8.22 -12.60
C ARG A 618 10.32 7.61 -11.45
N ILE A 619 10.93 8.42 -10.57
CA ILE A 619 11.63 7.91 -9.37
C ILE A 619 10.63 7.17 -8.45
N ASP A 620 9.42 7.69 -8.31
CA ASP A 620 8.33 7.08 -7.55
C ASP A 620 7.89 5.74 -8.13
N HIS A 621 7.63 5.70 -9.44
CA HIS A 621 7.19 4.47 -10.11
C HIS A 621 8.23 3.35 -9.98
N ALA A 622 9.53 3.68 -10.06
CA ALA A 622 10.60 2.71 -9.82
C ALA A 622 10.55 2.16 -8.38
N GLY A 623 10.25 3.02 -7.41
CA GLY A 623 10.02 2.66 -6.02
C GLY A 623 8.80 1.76 -5.84
N HIS A 624 7.67 2.09 -6.46
CA HIS A 624 6.46 1.24 -6.45
C HIS A 624 6.72 -0.15 -7.05
N HIS A 625 7.54 -0.22 -8.10
CA HIS A 625 7.94 -1.47 -8.73
C HIS A 625 9.01 -2.24 -7.94
N ASN A 626 9.60 -1.64 -6.91
CA ASN A 626 10.77 -2.14 -6.19
C ASN A 626 11.94 -2.47 -7.16
N ASP A 627 12.11 -1.65 -8.20
CA ASP A 627 13.13 -1.82 -9.24
C ASP A 627 14.34 -0.92 -8.95
N PRO A 628 15.40 -1.43 -8.31
CA PRO A 628 16.56 -0.63 -7.94
C PRO A 628 17.39 -0.20 -9.16
N ALA A 629 17.31 -0.91 -10.29
CA ALA A 629 18.04 -0.55 -11.50
C ALA A 629 17.39 0.67 -12.17
N ALA A 630 16.06 0.69 -12.28
CA ALA A 630 15.33 1.89 -12.69
C ALA A 630 15.55 3.05 -11.70
N GLN A 631 15.46 2.79 -10.38
CA GLN A 631 15.58 3.81 -9.33
C GLN A 631 16.85 4.65 -9.46
N VAL A 632 18.02 4.01 -9.55
CA VAL A 632 19.30 4.76 -9.62
C VAL A 632 19.46 5.52 -10.93
N HIS A 633 18.89 5.01 -12.02
CA HIS A 633 18.94 5.66 -13.32
C HIS A 633 18.03 6.89 -13.37
N GLU A 634 16.86 6.84 -12.75
CA GLU A 634 15.96 7.99 -12.61
C GLU A 634 16.57 9.09 -11.73
N VAL A 635 17.16 8.73 -10.59
CA VAL A 635 17.85 9.71 -9.72
C VAL A 635 19.03 10.36 -10.45
N LEU A 636 19.78 9.62 -11.28
CA LEU A 636 20.84 10.18 -12.13
C LEU A 636 20.29 11.09 -13.25
N ALA A 637 19.14 10.79 -13.83
CA ALA A 637 18.47 11.68 -14.79
C ALA A 637 18.05 12.99 -14.12
N TYR A 638 17.51 12.91 -12.90
CA TYR A 638 17.13 14.08 -12.12
C TYR A 638 18.34 14.92 -11.70
N ASP A 639 19.44 14.31 -11.23
CA ASP A 639 20.70 15.00 -10.92
C ASP A 639 21.28 15.73 -12.15
N ARG A 640 21.13 15.14 -13.35
CA ARG A 640 21.51 15.80 -14.60
C ARG A 640 20.62 17.01 -14.91
N ALA A 641 19.31 16.88 -14.79
CA ALA A 641 18.39 18.01 -14.98
C ALA A 641 18.65 19.12 -13.95
N PHE A 642 18.93 18.76 -12.70
CA PHE A 642 19.33 19.67 -11.63
C PHE A 642 20.61 20.43 -12.02
N THR A 643 21.60 19.73 -12.58
CA THR A 643 22.83 20.34 -13.11
C THR A 643 22.54 21.32 -14.24
N SER A 644 21.70 20.96 -15.21
CA SER A 644 21.29 21.86 -16.30
C SER A 644 20.60 23.14 -15.77
N VAL A 645 19.79 23.02 -14.71
CA VAL A 645 19.17 24.18 -14.06
C VAL A 645 20.21 25.08 -13.39
N LEU A 646 21.19 24.50 -12.68
CA LEU A 646 22.28 25.29 -12.09
C LEU A 646 23.11 26.00 -13.15
N ASP A 647 23.41 25.33 -14.27
CA ASP A 647 24.14 25.91 -15.39
C ASP A 647 23.34 27.04 -16.07
N PHE A 648 22.02 26.90 -16.20
CA PHE A 648 21.15 27.98 -16.64
C PHE A 648 21.22 29.17 -15.67
N ILE A 649 21.04 28.95 -14.37
CA ILE A 649 21.05 30.01 -13.34
C ILE A 649 22.38 30.79 -13.35
N LYS A 650 23.49 30.09 -13.53
CA LYS A 650 24.83 30.70 -13.60
C LYS A 650 25.00 31.66 -14.78
N ASN A 651 24.27 31.43 -15.88
CA ASN A 651 24.37 32.21 -17.11
C ASN A 651 23.18 33.17 -17.31
N GLU A 652 22.21 33.19 -16.39
CA GLU A 652 21.01 34.02 -16.47
C GLU A 652 21.25 35.38 -15.80
N GLU A 653 20.87 36.47 -16.48
CA GLU A 653 21.00 37.83 -15.94
C GLU A 653 19.89 38.14 -14.92
N THR A 654 18.71 37.54 -15.10
CA THR A 654 17.58 37.68 -14.19
C THR A 654 17.82 36.90 -12.90
N GLN A 655 17.57 37.51 -11.74
CA GLN A 655 17.70 36.82 -10.46
C GLN A 655 16.83 35.54 -10.44
N THR A 656 17.47 34.38 -10.38
CA THR A 656 16.80 33.08 -10.44
C THR A 656 17.16 32.26 -9.21
N VAL A 657 16.13 31.71 -8.56
CA VAL A 657 16.30 30.73 -7.48
C VAL A 657 15.66 29.43 -7.93
N MET A 658 16.36 28.33 -7.70
CA MET A 658 15.80 27.00 -7.74
C MET A 658 15.65 26.46 -6.32
N VAL A 659 14.49 25.86 -6.06
CA VAL A 659 14.24 25.02 -4.88
C VAL A 659 13.80 23.65 -5.37
N SER A 660 14.30 22.60 -4.74
CA SER A 660 13.98 21.22 -5.07
C SER A 660 13.59 20.46 -3.81
N THR A 661 12.56 19.62 -3.88
CA THR A 661 12.17 18.69 -2.82
C THR A 661 11.45 17.49 -3.44
N SER A 662 11.18 16.47 -2.63
CA SER A 662 10.22 15.43 -2.98
C SER A 662 8.87 15.69 -2.31
N ASP A 663 7.82 15.11 -2.87
CA ASP A 663 6.48 15.01 -2.29
C ASP A 663 6.37 13.88 -1.25
N HIS A 664 7.11 12.78 -1.40
CA HIS A 664 7.22 11.65 -0.46
C HIS A 664 8.41 10.72 -0.75
N GLU A 665 8.65 9.74 0.12
CA GLU A 665 9.51 8.60 -0.22
C GLU A 665 8.65 7.41 -0.69
N THR A 666 9.19 6.59 -1.61
CA THR A 666 8.47 5.43 -2.15
C THR A 666 9.23 4.11 -2.04
N GLY A 667 8.50 3.07 -1.64
CA GLY A 667 8.98 1.69 -1.50
C GLY A 667 9.50 1.36 -0.10
N GLY A 668 9.74 2.38 0.74
CA GLY A 668 10.46 2.24 2.00
C GLY A 668 11.82 1.57 1.77
N LEU A 669 12.56 2.18 0.84
CA LEU A 669 13.82 1.71 0.29
C LEU A 669 14.90 1.65 1.38
N ALA A 670 15.58 0.51 1.44
CA ALA A 670 16.77 0.29 2.23
C ALA A 670 17.93 -0.16 1.33
N ALA A 671 19.09 0.48 1.46
CA ALA A 671 20.34 0.01 0.85
C ALA A 671 20.96 -1.15 1.66
N ALA A 672 20.12 -2.13 2.02
CA ALA A 672 20.45 -3.37 2.72
C ALA A 672 19.23 -4.30 2.71
N ARG A 673 19.46 -5.62 2.62
CA ARG A 673 18.41 -6.64 2.74
C ARG A 673 18.94 -7.93 3.32
N GLN A 674 18.28 -8.43 4.37
CA GLN A 674 18.56 -9.75 4.90
C GLN A 674 17.77 -10.82 4.12
N LEU A 675 18.48 -11.81 3.57
CA LEU A 675 17.88 -12.88 2.77
C LEU A 675 17.72 -14.22 3.50
N HIS A 676 18.33 -14.36 4.68
CA HIS A 676 18.37 -15.60 5.45
C HIS A 676 18.20 -15.37 6.95
N ALA A 677 17.78 -16.41 7.68
CA ALA A 677 17.49 -16.33 9.12
C ALA A 677 18.74 -16.24 10.04
N SER A 678 19.95 -16.46 9.53
CA SER A 678 21.19 -16.27 10.30
C SER A 678 21.45 -14.78 10.59
N TYR A 679 22.40 -14.53 11.50
CA TYR A 679 22.80 -13.17 11.89
C TYR A 679 23.02 -12.27 10.65
N PRO A 680 22.57 -11.01 10.66
CA PRO A 680 22.60 -10.16 9.47
C PRO A 680 24.01 -9.94 8.91
N GLU A 681 24.11 -9.86 7.58
CA GLU A 681 25.31 -9.44 6.86
C GLU A 681 25.16 -7.98 6.43
N TYR A 682 26.24 -7.19 6.53
CA TYR A 682 26.25 -5.76 6.17
C TYR A 682 26.61 -5.59 4.70
N LEU A 683 25.71 -5.97 3.81
CA LEU A 683 25.98 -6.09 2.39
C LEU A 683 25.04 -5.21 1.56
N TRP A 684 25.65 -4.62 0.53
CA TRP A 684 25.02 -3.87 -0.55
C TRP A 684 25.91 -4.04 -1.78
N TYR A 685 25.34 -4.53 -2.88
CA TYR A 685 26.07 -4.81 -4.10
C TYR A 685 25.51 -3.99 -5.27
N PRO A 686 26.24 -2.97 -5.76
CA PRO A 686 25.80 -2.16 -6.90
C PRO A 686 25.96 -2.87 -8.25
N SER A 687 26.74 -3.96 -8.34
CA SER A 687 27.02 -4.63 -9.61
C SER A 687 25.80 -5.22 -10.32
N PRO A 688 24.78 -5.79 -9.66
CA PRO A 688 23.60 -6.30 -10.36
C PRO A 688 22.79 -5.18 -11.03
N LEU A 689 22.70 -4.00 -10.40
CA LEU A 689 22.10 -2.82 -11.03
C LEU A 689 22.93 -2.37 -12.23
N ALA A 690 24.26 -2.43 -12.13
CA ALA A 690 25.15 -1.99 -13.21
C ALA A 690 25.12 -2.93 -14.43
N ASN A 691 24.78 -4.19 -14.21
CA ASN A 691 24.63 -5.20 -15.26
C ASN A 691 23.28 -5.12 -15.99
N ALA A 692 22.25 -4.59 -15.33
CA ALA A 692 20.94 -4.44 -15.94
C ALA A 692 20.99 -3.45 -17.11
N SER A 693 20.42 -3.86 -18.24
CA SER A 693 20.31 -3.06 -19.46
C SER A 693 18.91 -2.46 -19.63
N HIS A 694 17.89 -3.11 -19.06
CA HIS A 694 16.48 -2.73 -19.13
C HIS A 694 15.86 -2.64 -17.73
N SER A 695 14.80 -1.85 -17.60
CA SER A 695 13.94 -1.88 -16.41
C SER A 695 13.10 -3.17 -16.35
N ALA A 696 12.63 -3.52 -15.16
CA ALA A 696 11.69 -4.61 -14.96
C ALA A 696 10.35 -4.36 -15.69
N GLU A 697 9.92 -3.09 -15.79
CA GLU A 697 8.72 -2.70 -16.54
C GLU A 697 8.88 -3.00 -18.03
N ARG A 698 10.01 -2.63 -18.63
CA ARG A 698 10.28 -2.89 -20.05
C ARG A 698 10.26 -4.39 -20.34
N LEU A 699 10.92 -5.20 -19.52
CA LEU A 699 10.94 -6.66 -19.69
C LEU A 699 9.56 -7.28 -19.54
N ALA A 700 8.73 -6.79 -18.60
CA ALA A 700 7.36 -7.26 -18.44
C ALA A 700 6.47 -6.88 -19.63
N LEU A 701 6.63 -5.68 -20.19
CA LEU A 701 5.92 -5.24 -21.39
C LEU A 701 6.31 -6.08 -22.61
N ASP A 702 7.59 -6.31 -22.82
CA ASP A 702 8.07 -7.12 -23.95
C ASP A 702 7.66 -8.59 -23.78
N TYR A 703 7.63 -9.10 -22.55
CA TYR A 703 7.09 -10.42 -22.27
C TYR A 703 5.60 -10.52 -22.57
N THR A 704 4.81 -9.52 -22.18
CA THR A 704 3.38 -9.46 -22.52
C THR A 704 3.16 -9.44 -24.02
N LYS A 705 3.94 -8.64 -24.77
CA LYS A 705 3.90 -8.63 -26.24
C LYS A 705 4.26 -9.98 -26.85
N HIS A 706 5.26 -10.67 -26.29
CA HIS A 706 5.63 -12.01 -26.72
C HIS A 706 4.49 -13.01 -26.49
N LEU A 707 3.83 -12.98 -25.34
CA LEU A 707 2.68 -13.86 -25.06
C LEU A 707 1.50 -13.61 -26.01
N LEU A 708 1.30 -12.37 -26.46
CA LEU A 708 0.27 -12.04 -27.46
C LEU A 708 0.54 -12.64 -28.84
N THR A 709 1.75 -13.16 -29.12
CA THR A 709 2.03 -13.90 -30.36
C THR A 709 1.65 -15.38 -30.31
N ASP A 710 1.02 -15.83 -29.21
CA ASP A 710 0.66 -17.23 -28.93
C ASP A 710 1.86 -18.21 -29.04
N PRO A 711 2.96 -17.94 -28.30
CA PRO A 711 4.16 -18.77 -28.35
C PRO A 711 3.92 -20.14 -27.71
N SER A 712 4.68 -21.15 -28.15
CA SER A 712 4.73 -22.43 -27.45
C SER A 712 5.35 -22.30 -26.05
N ALA A 713 5.15 -23.31 -25.21
CA ALA A 713 5.74 -23.33 -23.86
C ALA A 713 7.28 -23.28 -23.88
N ASP A 714 7.91 -23.92 -24.87
CA ASP A 714 9.36 -23.89 -25.03
C ASP A 714 9.83 -22.49 -25.44
N GLU A 715 9.17 -21.86 -26.42
CA GLU A 715 9.47 -20.48 -26.85
C GLU A 715 9.29 -19.47 -25.70
N THR A 716 8.23 -19.63 -24.90
CA THR A 716 7.98 -18.79 -23.71
C THR A 716 9.12 -18.93 -22.70
N THR A 717 9.55 -20.16 -22.43
CA THR A 717 10.64 -20.43 -21.49
C THR A 717 11.97 -19.84 -21.99
N ASP A 718 12.25 -19.98 -23.29
CA ASP A 718 13.46 -19.44 -23.90
C ASP A 718 13.45 -17.91 -23.92
N PHE A 719 12.30 -17.28 -24.18
CA PHE A 719 12.13 -15.84 -24.05
C PHE A 719 12.43 -15.37 -22.62
N VAL A 720 11.87 -16.04 -21.60
CA VAL A 720 12.10 -15.69 -20.19
C VAL A 720 13.60 -15.79 -19.86
N ARG A 721 14.26 -16.89 -20.25
CA ARG A 721 15.71 -17.05 -20.03
C ARG A 721 16.51 -15.93 -20.68
N GLU A 722 16.20 -15.60 -21.93
CA GLU A 722 16.88 -14.54 -22.67
C GLU A 722 16.63 -13.16 -22.06
N SER A 723 15.41 -12.88 -21.59
CA SER A 723 15.09 -11.61 -20.94
C SER A 723 15.86 -11.41 -19.62
N ILE A 724 16.09 -12.49 -18.86
CA ILE A 724 16.88 -12.46 -17.62
C ILE A 724 18.35 -12.19 -17.93
N THR A 725 18.92 -12.88 -18.92
CA THR A 725 20.35 -12.74 -19.26
C THR A 725 20.64 -11.42 -19.96
N SER A 726 19.92 -11.10 -21.04
CA SER A 726 20.18 -9.92 -21.86
C SER A 726 19.63 -8.64 -21.23
N GLY A 727 18.50 -8.73 -20.52
CA GLY A 727 17.82 -7.61 -19.88
C GLY A 727 18.36 -7.26 -18.51
N LEU A 728 18.47 -8.24 -17.61
CA LEU A 728 18.93 -7.99 -16.23
C LEU A 728 20.43 -8.24 -16.03
N GLY A 729 21.11 -8.87 -17.00
CA GLY A 729 22.52 -9.24 -16.83
C GLY A 729 22.74 -10.31 -15.75
N ILE A 730 21.73 -11.15 -15.52
CA ILE A 730 21.74 -12.22 -14.53
C ILE A 730 22.03 -13.54 -15.22
N TYR A 731 23.14 -14.18 -14.87
CA TYR A 731 23.58 -15.46 -15.47
C TYR A 731 23.48 -16.64 -14.50
N ASP A 732 23.20 -16.37 -13.23
CA ASP A 732 23.05 -17.35 -12.16
C ASP A 732 21.58 -17.50 -11.74
N TYR A 733 20.65 -17.29 -12.68
CA TYR A 733 19.24 -17.55 -12.41
C TYR A 733 18.98 -19.04 -12.15
N THR A 734 17.99 -19.31 -11.33
CA THR A 734 17.56 -20.66 -10.98
C THR A 734 16.45 -21.13 -11.90
N ASP A 735 16.30 -22.45 -12.07
CA ASP A 735 15.14 -23.03 -12.75
C ASP A 735 13.82 -22.60 -12.11
N LYS A 736 13.85 -22.34 -10.79
CA LYS A 736 12.68 -21.84 -10.06
C LYS A 736 12.29 -20.43 -10.52
N GLU A 737 13.23 -19.49 -10.59
CA GLU A 737 12.97 -18.12 -11.07
C GLU A 737 12.38 -18.13 -12.48
N VAL A 738 12.89 -18.98 -13.38
CA VAL A 738 12.32 -19.16 -14.72
C VAL A 738 10.91 -19.74 -14.66
N SER A 739 10.70 -20.81 -13.88
CA SER A 739 9.40 -21.47 -13.78
C SER A 739 8.31 -20.58 -13.15
N ASP A 740 8.67 -19.72 -12.19
CA ASP A 740 7.74 -18.78 -11.55
C ASP A 740 7.29 -17.69 -12.55
N LEU A 741 8.23 -17.17 -13.37
CA LEU A 741 7.93 -16.21 -14.44
C LEU A 741 7.05 -16.80 -15.54
N VAL A 742 7.27 -18.06 -15.90
CA VAL A 742 6.42 -18.77 -16.87
C VAL A 742 5.04 -19.07 -16.30
N ALA A 743 4.95 -19.47 -15.02
CA ALA A 743 3.69 -19.82 -14.39
C ALA A 743 2.80 -18.59 -14.09
N GLU A 744 3.39 -17.45 -13.73
CA GLU A 744 2.68 -16.26 -13.25
C GLU A 744 3.08 -14.98 -14.02
N PRO A 745 2.87 -14.93 -15.35
CA PRO A 745 3.33 -13.81 -16.19
C PRO A 745 2.75 -12.45 -15.78
N ALA A 746 1.56 -12.43 -15.17
CA ALA A 746 0.92 -11.22 -14.67
C ALA A 746 1.73 -10.51 -13.56
N THR A 747 2.67 -11.20 -12.91
CA THR A 747 3.53 -10.65 -11.86
C THR A 747 4.98 -10.45 -12.32
N ALA A 748 5.26 -10.62 -13.62
CA ALA A 748 6.62 -10.62 -14.16
C ALA A 748 7.42 -9.35 -13.81
N LEU A 749 6.76 -8.18 -13.81
CA LEU A 749 7.38 -6.91 -13.39
C LEU A 749 8.02 -7.01 -12.00
N TYR A 750 7.26 -7.47 -11.01
CA TYR A 750 7.76 -7.58 -9.63
C TYR A 750 8.78 -8.71 -9.48
N GLN A 751 8.64 -9.79 -10.26
CA GLN A 751 9.60 -10.89 -10.26
C GLN A 751 10.96 -10.44 -10.81
N TYR A 752 11.00 -9.77 -11.96
CA TYR A 752 12.24 -9.21 -12.52
C TYR A 752 12.90 -8.22 -11.56
N ALA A 753 12.12 -7.32 -10.95
CA ALA A 753 12.61 -6.36 -9.97
C ALA A 753 13.18 -7.04 -8.70
N ASP A 754 12.52 -8.08 -8.19
CA ASP A 754 13.01 -8.85 -7.02
C ASP A 754 14.28 -9.64 -7.35
N MET A 755 14.44 -10.15 -8.57
CA MET A 755 15.67 -10.82 -9.00
C MET A 755 16.90 -9.93 -8.90
N VAL A 756 16.78 -8.65 -9.28
CA VAL A 756 17.83 -7.64 -9.12
C VAL A 756 17.98 -7.25 -7.64
N SER A 757 16.87 -6.99 -6.95
CA SER A 757 16.88 -6.58 -5.53
C SER A 757 17.53 -7.62 -4.62
N ARG A 758 17.29 -8.91 -4.84
CA ARG A 758 17.93 -10.00 -4.07
C ARG A 758 19.44 -10.04 -4.28
N ARG A 759 19.89 -9.99 -5.54
CA ARG A 759 21.32 -10.06 -5.87
C ARG A 759 22.08 -8.83 -5.39
N SER A 760 21.43 -7.66 -5.47
CA SER A 760 22.00 -6.40 -5.01
C SER A 760 21.90 -6.20 -3.49
N GLN A 761 21.04 -6.98 -2.82
CA GLN A 761 20.63 -6.78 -1.43
C GLN A 761 20.00 -5.39 -1.19
N THR A 762 19.23 -4.90 -2.16
CA THR A 762 18.29 -3.78 -1.94
C THR A 762 17.06 -4.29 -1.21
N GLY A 763 16.68 -3.62 -0.13
CA GLY A 763 15.49 -3.89 0.66
C GLY A 763 14.36 -2.92 0.33
N TRP A 764 13.13 -3.43 0.42
CA TRP A 764 11.90 -2.69 0.22
C TRP A 764 10.90 -3.14 1.28
N SER A 765 10.16 -2.22 1.88
CA SER A 765 9.19 -2.54 2.93
C SER A 765 7.74 -2.49 2.46
N THR A 766 7.49 -1.86 1.32
CA THR A 766 6.15 -1.67 0.75
C THR A 766 6.24 -1.50 -0.76
N HIS A 767 5.12 -1.63 -1.47
CA HIS A 767 4.93 -1.17 -2.84
C HIS A 767 4.18 0.18 -2.85
N GLY A 768 4.17 0.91 -1.76
CA GLY A 768 3.52 2.22 -1.61
C GLY A 768 4.51 3.27 -1.12
N HIS A 769 4.01 4.43 -0.74
CA HIS A 769 4.85 5.47 -0.14
C HIS A 769 5.18 5.16 1.32
N SER A 770 6.18 5.85 1.87
CA SER A 770 6.49 5.84 3.29
C SER A 770 6.45 7.25 3.90
N GLY A 771 6.37 7.30 5.23
CA GLY A 771 6.36 8.55 5.99
C GLY A 771 7.75 9.10 6.29
N ALA A 772 8.77 8.78 5.48
CA ALA A 772 10.09 9.35 5.66
C ALA A 772 10.09 10.85 5.31
N ASP A 773 10.79 11.64 6.12
CA ASP A 773 11.10 13.03 5.75
C ASP A 773 12.00 13.02 4.49
N VAL A 774 11.77 13.98 3.60
CA VAL A 774 12.48 14.09 2.33
C VAL A 774 13.34 15.35 2.28
N ASN A 775 14.40 15.33 1.49
CA ASN A 775 15.38 16.42 1.46
C ASN A 775 14.85 17.67 0.72
N ILE A 776 15.25 18.85 1.20
CA ILE A 776 15.08 20.13 0.49
C ILE A 776 16.45 20.64 0.02
N TYR A 777 16.53 21.06 -1.24
CA TYR A 777 17.72 21.63 -1.88
C TYR A 777 17.46 23.02 -2.44
N SER A 778 18.52 23.81 -2.59
CA SER A 778 18.42 25.10 -3.29
C SER A 778 19.70 25.49 -4.03
N SER A 779 19.54 26.23 -5.13
CA SER A 779 20.65 26.90 -5.82
C SER A 779 21.25 28.06 -4.99
N ASP A 780 20.47 28.67 -4.09
CA ASP A 780 20.91 29.78 -3.24
C ASP A 780 20.31 29.65 -1.82
N PRO A 781 21.04 29.05 -0.86
CA PRO A 781 20.60 28.91 0.52
C PRO A 781 20.33 30.24 1.24
N LYS A 782 20.89 31.36 0.77
CA LYS A 782 20.61 32.68 1.37
C LYS A 782 19.26 33.20 0.91
N ALA A 783 18.91 33.00 -0.36
CA ALA A 783 17.59 33.33 -0.87
C ALA A 783 16.52 32.38 -0.30
N ALA A 784 16.85 31.10 -0.13
CA ALA A 784 15.99 30.07 0.47
C ALA A 784 16.20 29.88 1.98
N MET A 785 16.65 30.92 2.70
CA MET A 785 16.94 30.84 4.14
C MET A 785 15.73 30.38 4.97
N ALA A 786 14.51 30.68 4.51
CA ALA A 786 13.27 30.27 5.15
C ALA A 786 13.03 28.75 5.12
N LEU A 787 13.75 28.01 4.27
CA LEU A 787 13.64 26.55 4.11
C LEU A 787 14.85 25.79 4.71
N VAL A 788 15.73 26.48 5.44
CA VAL A 788 16.85 25.84 6.14
C VAL A 788 16.34 25.22 7.44
N GLY A 789 16.40 23.89 7.53
CA GLY A 789 15.94 23.14 8.70
C GLY A 789 14.94 22.05 8.34
N ASN A 790 14.00 21.75 9.24
CA ASN A 790 12.96 20.76 9.02
C ASN A 790 11.61 21.49 8.96
N HIS A 791 10.93 21.37 7.82
CA HIS A 791 9.74 22.14 7.47
C HIS A 791 8.57 21.22 7.18
N GLU A 792 7.35 21.70 7.36
CA GLU A 792 6.16 21.09 6.79
C GLU A 792 6.13 21.39 5.28
N ASN A 793 5.64 20.47 4.45
CA ASN A 793 5.59 20.69 2.99
C ASN A 793 4.78 21.94 2.57
N THR A 794 3.83 22.41 3.39
CA THR A 794 3.11 23.68 3.16
C THR A 794 4.01 24.90 3.27
N GLU A 795 5.05 24.86 4.11
CA GLU A 795 6.03 25.95 4.25
C GLU A 795 6.89 26.08 2.98
N VAL A 796 7.07 25.00 2.21
CA VAL A 796 7.66 25.07 0.87
C VAL A 796 6.74 25.87 -0.05
N GLY A 797 5.43 25.59 -0.05
CA GLY A 797 4.45 26.37 -0.80
C GLY A 797 4.40 27.84 -0.41
N ASP A 798 4.48 28.14 0.89
CA ASP A 798 4.61 29.51 1.41
C ASP A 798 5.85 30.21 0.84
N PHE A 799 7.00 29.53 0.84
CA PHE A 799 8.20 30.08 0.24
C PHE A 799 8.05 30.40 -1.26
N LEU A 800 7.43 29.50 -2.04
CA LEU A 800 7.28 29.70 -3.48
C LEU A 800 6.47 30.97 -3.79
N ARG A 801 5.33 31.16 -3.10
CA ARG A 801 4.48 32.34 -3.29
C ARG A 801 5.12 33.62 -2.76
N ASP A 802 5.82 33.55 -1.62
CA ASP A 802 6.47 34.71 -1.00
C ASP A 802 7.68 35.19 -1.81
N TYR A 803 8.46 34.26 -2.36
CA TYR A 803 9.63 34.58 -3.19
C TYR A 803 9.24 35.36 -4.46
N LEU A 804 8.14 34.94 -5.10
CA LEU A 804 7.56 35.61 -6.27
C LEU A 804 6.74 36.86 -5.90
N GLY A 805 6.28 36.97 -4.65
CA GLY A 805 5.42 38.06 -4.19
C GLY A 805 4.05 38.03 -4.86
N VAL A 806 3.44 36.85 -4.95
CA VAL A 806 2.15 36.61 -5.63
C VAL A 806 1.04 36.30 -4.62
N ASP A 807 -0.19 36.67 -4.96
CA ASP A 807 -1.37 36.59 -4.08
C ASP A 807 -2.23 35.38 -4.44
N VAL A 808 -1.99 34.27 -3.74
CA VAL A 808 -2.70 32.99 -3.93
C VAL A 808 -4.14 33.06 -3.39
N GLU A 809 -4.37 33.83 -2.33
CA GLU A 809 -5.68 34.04 -1.73
C GLU A 809 -6.65 34.75 -2.67
N SER A 810 -6.18 35.77 -3.40
CA SER A 810 -6.95 36.47 -4.42
C SER A 810 -7.34 35.55 -5.58
N VAL A 811 -6.45 34.66 -5.99
CA VAL A 811 -6.76 33.63 -6.99
C VAL A 811 -7.80 32.65 -6.45
N THR A 812 -7.59 32.13 -5.24
CA THR A 812 -8.53 31.22 -4.57
C THR A 812 -9.95 31.81 -4.52
N LYS A 813 -10.07 33.09 -4.16
CA LYS A 813 -11.36 33.78 -4.11
C LYS A 813 -12.01 33.87 -5.50
N GLU A 814 -11.25 34.29 -6.51
CA GLU A 814 -11.75 34.38 -7.89
C GLU A 814 -12.19 33.01 -8.43
N LEU A 815 -11.45 31.94 -8.09
CA LEU A 815 -11.79 30.57 -8.46
C LEU A 815 -13.10 30.10 -7.88
N ARG A 816 -13.31 30.34 -6.59
CA ARG A 816 -14.57 29.98 -5.93
C ARG A 816 -15.72 30.78 -6.51
N GLU A 817 -15.54 32.08 -6.73
CA GLU A 817 -16.57 32.95 -7.32
C GLU A 817 -16.97 32.51 -8.73
N LYS A 818 -15.99 32.22 -9.60
CA LYS A 818 -16.25 31.80 -10.98
C LYS A 818 -16.66 30.34 -11.11
N GLY A 819 -16.17 29.47 -10.22
CA GLY A 819 -16.47 28.05 -10.18
C GLY A 819 -17.84 27.73 -9.60
N THR A 820 -18.42 28.64 -8.82
CA THR A 820 -19.74 28.44 -8.20
C THR A 820 -20.81 28.21 -9.26
N GLY A 821 -21.44 27.03 -9.24
CA GLY A 821 -22.52 26.67 -10.15
C GLY A 821 -22.06 26.23 -11.55
N LEU A 822 -20.76 26.10 -11.80
CA LEU A 822 -20.26 25.45 -13.01
C LEU A 822 -20.37 23.94 -12.87
N THR A 823 -21.05 23.34 -13.85
CA THR A 823 -21.26 21.90 -13.94
C THR A 823 -20.79 21.39 -15.29
N VAL A 824 -20.40 20.12 -15.32
CA VAL A 824 -20.04 19.40 -16.54
C VAL A 824 -20.58 17.98 -16.47
N LEU A 825 -20.56 17.28 -17.59
CA LEU A 825 -20.96 15.87 -17.64
C LEU A 825 -19.78 14.97 -17.26
N ASP A 826 -20.03 13.97 -16.43
CA ASP A 826 -19.09 12.86 -16.21
C ASP A 826 -19.13 11.85 -17.37
N VAL A 827 -18.29 10.82 -17.28
CA VAL A 827 -18.21 9.73 -18.29
C VAL A 827 -19.52 8.98 -18.50
N ASN A 828 -20.46 9.05 -17.55
CA ASN A 828 -21.78 8.43 -17.63
C ASN A 828 -22.87 9.41 -18.10
N GLY A 829 -22.50 10.65 -18.45
CA GLY A 829 -23.44 11.71 -18.82
C GLY A 829 -24.18 12.31 -17.63
N THR A 830 -23.70 12.12 -16.41
CA THR A 830 -24.26 12.71 -15.18
C THR A 830 -23.66 14.09 -14.95
N GLU A 831 -24.52 15.07 -14.65
CA GLU A 831 -24.07 16.41 -14.32
C GLU A 831 -23.39 16.44 -12.94
N VAL A 832 -22.12 16.82 -12.91
CA VAL A 832 -21.27 16.94 -11.72
C VAL A 832 -20.67 18.34 -11.65
N SER A 833 -20.09 18.70 -10.50
CA SER A 833 -19.27 19.93 -10.38
C SER A 833 -18.17 19.94 -11.45
N TRP A 834 -17.73 21.13 -11.87
CA TRP A 834 -16.57 21.28 -12.75
C TRP A 834 -15.28 20.67 -12.16
N MET A 835 -15.21 20.40 -10.85
CA MET A 835 -14.12 19.66 -10.18
C MET A 835 -14.33 18.13 -10.13
N GLY A 836 -15.38 17.62 -10.76
CA GLY A 836 -15.66 16.18 -10.79
C GLY A 836 -16.52 15.70 -9.62
N LYS A 837 -16.69 14.37 -9.52
CA LYS A 837 -17.49 13.77 -8.44
C LYS A 837 -16.76 13.94 -7.11
N VAL A 838 -17.49 14.37 -6.08
CA VAL A 838 -16.97 14.37 -4.71
C VAL A 838 -16.87 12.92 -4.21
N PRO A 839 -15.73 12.49 -3.65
CA PRO A 839 -15.57 11.18 -3.06
C PRO A 839 -16.62 10.90 -2.00
N GLU A 840 -17.06 9.66 -1.90
CA GLU A 840 -17.96 9.26 -0.82
C GLU A 840 -17.23 9.32 0.54
N ASP A 841 -17.97 9.59 1.61
CA ASP A 841 -17.39 9.70 2.96
C ASP A 841 -16.62 8.43 3.33
N GLY A 842 -15.31 8.55 3.52
CA GLY A 842 -14.42 7.42 3.83
C GLY A 842 -13.95 6.61 2.61
N GLN A 843 -14.32 7.01 1.39
CA GLN A 843 -13.75 6.47 0.17
C GLN A 843 -12.24 6.78 0.13
N ARG A 844 -11.43 5.74 -0.03
CA ARG A 844 -10.00 5.90 -0.31
C ARG A 844 -9.80 6.08 -1.81
N LEU A 845 -8.99 7.07 -2.17
CA LEU A 845 -8.71 7.45 -3.56
C LEU A 845 -7.35 6.95 -4.05
N ASP A 846 -6.58 6.31 -3.17
CA ASP A 846 -5.27 5.74 -3.46
C ASP A 846 -5.35 4.31 -4.03
N GLY A 847 -6.55 3.83 -4.38
CA GLY A 847 -6.77 2.48 -4.91
C GLY A 847 -6.52 1.35 -3.89
N GLN A 848 -6.19 1.68 -2.63
CA GLN A 848 -5.85 0.70 -1.60
C GLN A 848 -7.09 0.36 -0.75
N THR A 849 -7.51 -0.91 -0.76
CA THR A 849 -8.64 -1.41 0.04
C THR A 849 -8.22 -2.13 1.33
N HIS A 850 -6.92 -2.17 1.65
CA HIS A 850 -6.35 -3.14 2.60
C HIS A 850 -6.24 -2.70 4.07
N LEU A 851 -6.86 -1.59 4.48
CA LEU A 851 -6.96 -1.23 5.91
C LEU A 851 -8.25 -1.76 6.53
N ALA A 852 -8.38 -3.09 6.58
CA ALA A 852 -9.29 -3.73 7.52
C ALA A 852 -8.55 -3.90 8.85
N SER A 853 -8.71 -2.95 9.78
CA SER A 853 -8.54 -3.08 11.26
C SER A 853 -7.50 -2.22 12.01
N TYR A 854 -6.88 -1.18 11.45
CA TYR A 854 -6.27 -0.17 12.34
C TYR A 854 -7.34 0.77 12.90
N GLY A 855 -7.77 0.53 14.14
CA GLY A 855 -8.78 1.34 14.85
C GLY A 855 -8.22 2.52 15.64
N GLY A 856 -6.99 2.96 15.36
CA GLY A 856 -6.29 4.02 16.08
C GLY A 856 -6.27 5.38 15.36
N ASP A 857 -6.40 6.44 16.16
CA ASP A 857 -6.13 7.87 15.97
C ASP A 857 -6.79 8.68 14.83
N PHE A 858 -7.29 8.07 13.75
CA PHE A 858 -7.79 8.84 12.59
C PHE A 858 -9.33 8.94 12.43
N LYS A 859 -10.12 8.56 13.45
CA LYS A 859 -11.53 8.99 13.47
C LYS A 859 -11.58 10.48 13.82
N LYS A 860 -11.95 11.29 12.82
CA LYS A 860 -12.48 12.67 12.89
C LYS A 860 -12.49 13.23 14.33
N ARG A 861 -11.54 14.12 14.67
CA ARG A 861 -11.87 15.22 15.61
C ARG A 861 -12.88 16.10 14.88
N GLY A 862 -14.14 15.67 14.87
CA GLY A 862 -15.23 16.40 14.25
C GLY A 862 -15.51 17.69 15.01
N ASP A 863 -15.77 18.74 14.23
CA ASP A 863 -16.33 20.01 14.67
C ASP A 863 -17.43 19.83 15.73
N SER A 864 -17.07 20.10 16.97
CA SER A 864 -18.04 20.38 18.04
C SER A 864 -17.49 21.31 19.14
N ASP A 865 -16.40 22.03 18.90
CA ASP A 865 -15.87 23.03 19.85
C ASP A 865 -15.71 24.44 19.24
N ALA A 866 -16.45 24.73 18.16
CA ALA A 866 -16.65 26.10 17.67
C ALA A 866 -17.96 26.69 18.22
N SER A 867 -18.11 26.77 19.55
CA SER A 867 -19.04 27.73 20.15
C SER A 867 -18.62 28.12 21.56
N MET A 868 -17.77 29.14 21.68
CA MET A 868 -17.96 30.12 22.76
C MET A 868 -17.33 31.46 22.41
N SER A 869 -18.22 32.42 22.19
CA SER A 869 -17.92 33.84 22.05
C SER A 869 -17.31 34.42 23.33
N LEU A 870 -16.37 35.34 23.12
CA LEU A 870 -15.96 36.42 24.02
C LEU A 870 -17.00 36.81 25.09
N LEU A 871 -16.61 36.86 26.38
CA LEU A 871 -16.72 38.02 27.29
C LEU A 871 -16.38 37.67 28.75
N SER A 872 -15.30 38.29 29.25
CA SER A 872 -15.13 39.01 30.52
C SER A 872 -15.58 38.44 31.89
N GLN A 873 -14.63 38.54 32.85
CA GLN A 873 -14.74 38.85 34.30
C GLN A 873 -14.60 37.73 35.35
N SER A 874 -13.58 37.95 36.21
CA SER A 874 -13.47 37.76 37.68
C SER A 874 -13.58 36.36 38.33
N GLU A 875 -12.41 35.86 38.83
CA GLU A 875 -12.07 35.40 40.21
C GLU A 875 -13.13 34.77 41.17
N PRO A 876 -12.75 34.06 42.27
CA PRO A 876 -11.80 32.93 42.46
C PRO A 876 -12.31 31.86 43.51
N LEU A 877 -11.42 30.93 43.96
CA LEU A 877 -11.51 30.05 45.16
C LEU A 877 -12.46 28.82 45.03
N THR A 878 -12.25 27.61 45.58
CA THR A 878 -11.41 27.09 46.67
C THR A 878 -11.45 25.54 46.68
N GLN A 879 -10.37 24.93 47.14
CA GLN A 879 -10.24 23.69 47.96
C GLN A 879 -11.41 22.67 48.02
N HIS A 880 -11.11 21.39 47.78
CA HIS A 880 -11.03 20.40 48.87
C HIS A 880 -10.38 19.07 48.44
N PHE A 881 -9.61 18.53 49.37
CA PHE A 881 -8.90 17.25 49.38
C PHE A 881 -9.83 16.02 49.37
N SER A 882 -9.38 14.95 48.69
CA SER A 882 -9.28 13.59 49.24
C SER A 882 -8.28 12.79 48.42
#